data_AF-A0AAV5K9T5-F1
#
_entry.id   AF-A0AAV5K9T5-F1
#
_cell.length_a   1.000
_cell.length_b   1.000
_cell.length_c   1.000
_cell.angle_alpha   90.00
_cell.angle_beta   90.00
_cell.angle_gamma   90.00
#
_symmetry.space_group_name_H-M   'P 1'
#
loop_
_entity.id
_entity.type
_entity.pdbx_description
1 polymer ?
#
loop_
_entity_poly.entity_id
_entity_poly.type
_entity_poly.pdbx_seq_one_letter_code
_entity_poly.pdbx_strand_id
1 'polypeptide(L)'
;MEDSLIIPFALDMGLLGFTLQLVKTGLEDDVVFSLIIFSLQYILVNHEYWKYKMKNTRWKVTLKVLELVKTCIAAVSFSGKLEAVKDLLLCDSSIHNVLFRIVCTTTEALEKLYVNRLVELTEIEGLQLAISSALDVLYVMLSKFSKDISLNLPIFHQALLSSTTKPIPVVAAVISLISYFRDPAIQLGAAKVLSMLLCMADYLQPYLFGNACFGLDDKQIADLKHSVCCVLLEQVVLNEDLFVAFVNLLTSAAHYQPAFLVAIFSTKEDLDVQLTNAADLKQPRNGSSSGAPGVLKSGLMAAFLHYIERSDDLINSNPRILLSVLNLLKALWQGAGHYTAVLEQLKNSENFWRHLSNSISRVTNFEAPPIKSLTESEALNLGYKYKCQSTILEIMAYDMFMKKKLLYVESLVKEDTESSEKAKSAVNSEKSKTINGYDLEDVFLNWSESSLLGSLIKSYTSCEYDNEVLYQAKVSVSLVVVHVMGRLSSDNTGSMSVSLVEKVHNLSKKLFSQLAFSELMVGYSRHGYSEGRELKALIISDLYYHLQGELEGRKISPGPFKELSQFLIESEFLQMYEGKYNGDLFATAEDLHLLFDLERIRADLGIDMWDYSEWKASKSIADTMLCCLQDTNSMISITSSKLRVLKALINVYAVYKDDLLLMLSLLALEFSCVNSDLGEINDKENGEGFAEVSNISLGLLPILCNTISIAECCTLSLTAVDLILKRFLTANTWFPIMQKHLQLQFLVLKLQEKNSVASFPIILKFFLTIASVRGGAEMLLNAGFLSCLRVLFADLSDGRPSSVINTGNSSLTSSDKLEKPQQIWGLGLAVVTAVVRSLGDSSPSIDVVDNVIRYLFSEKANLIFYYLSAPEFPSDDRDKKRPRAQRTQTSLTSLKDTEHTLMLMCVLARHWSLWTKAMKDMDSPLREISIHLLAFISQGTQRLGESPSRTPPLLCPPILKEELDCRKKPSFVNSRNGWFALSPLGCVTKPKPSMGSTTSALVIKDQAAENINHISQTYFSDSVAIQIYKITFLLLKFLCFHAKGAAKRAEELGFVDLAHFPELPMPEILHGLQDQAISIVIELCETNRLKQIHSEVQFVCLLLIQIMEMALYLELCVLQICGIRPVLGRVEDFSKEIKLLMNATEGHAFLKTSVRSLKQIISLVYPGLV
;
A
#
# COMPACT_ATOMS: atom_id res chain seq x y z
N MET A 1 44.83 -60.37 -7.60
CA MET A 1 45.20 -58.94 -7.80
C MET A 1 44.44 -58.16 -6.74
N GLU A 2 44.96 -58.19 -5.51
CA GLU A 2 44.20 -57.93 -4.27
C GLU A 2 44.88 -56.87 -3.38
N ASP A 3 45.82 -56.08 -3.93
CA ASP A 3 46.57 -55.05 -3.20
C ASP A 3 46.50 -53.69 -3.93
N SER A 4 45.30 -53.15 -4.14
CA SER A 4 45.14 -51.79 -4.67
C SER A 4 44.86 -50.80 -3.54
N LEU A 5 45.91 -50.05 -3.18
CA LEU A 5 45.92 -48.78 -2.44
C LEU A 5 45.21 -48.77 -1.06
N ILE A 6 45.94 -49.22 -0.04
CA ILE A 6 45.75 -48.68 1.32
C ILE A 6 46.35 -47.27 1.31
N ILE A 7 45.53 -46.27 0.97
CA ILE A 7 45.90 -44.89 1.20
C ILE A 7 45.94 -44.69 2.74
N PRO A 8 46.97 -44.04 3.31
CA PRO A 8 46.99 -43.77 4.73
C PRO A 8 45.82 -42.85 5.11
N PHE A 9 45.09 -43.17 6.18
CA PHE A 9 44.03 -42.31 6.76
C PHE A 9 44.41 -40.82 6.84
N ALA A 10 45.70 -40.52 7.09
CA ALA A 10 46.22 -39.15 7.12
C ALA A 10 46.19 -38.45 5.74
N LEU A 11 46.39 -39.18 4.66
CA LEU A 11 46.33 -38.66 3.29
C LEU A 11 44.88 -38.40 2.86
N ASP A 12 43.94 -39.29 3.18
CA ASP A 12 42.51 -39.08 2.89
C ASP A 12 41.94 -37.88 3.66
N MET A 13 42.27 -37.76 4.95
CA MET A 13 41.88 -36.60 5.77
C MET A 13 42.53 -35.30 5.27
N GLY A 14 43.79 -35.37 4.83
CA GLY A 14 44.50 -34.24 4.22
C GLY A 14 43.86 -33.82 2.90
N LEU A 15 43.51 -34.79 2.05
CA LEU A 15 42.83 -34.56 0.78
C LEU A 15 41.44 -33.94 1.00
N LEU A 16 40.62 -34.51 1.89
CA LEU A 16 39.31 -33.96 2.22
C LEU A 16 39.41 -32.55 2.81
N GLY A 17 40.39 -32.31 3.69
CA GLY A 17 40.65 -30.97 4.23
C GLY A 17 41.05 -29.98 3.15
N PHE A 18 41.89 -30.39 2.21
CA PHE A 18 42.30 -29.58 1.07
C PHE A 18 41.13 -29.27 0.13
N THR A 19 40.37 -30.29 -0.28
CA THR A 19 39.17 -30.13 -1.14
C THR A 19 38.14 -29.22 -0.47
N LEU A 20 37.88 -29.40 0.82
CA LEU A 20 36.96 -28.55 1.56
C LEU A 20 37.41 -27.08 1.56
N GLN A 21 38.71 -26.83 1.74
CA GLN A 21 39.23 -25.46 1.72
C GLN A 21 39.10 -24.83 0.33
N LEU A 22 39.34 -25.60 -0.74
CA LEU A 22 39.17 -25.14 -2.12
C LEU A 22 37.72 -24.79 -2.46
N VAL A 23 36.76 -25.56 -1.94
CA VAL A 23 35.33 -25.24 -2.10
C VAL A 23 34.96 -23.99 -1.30
N LYS A 24 35.47 -23.83 -0.07
CA LYS A 24 35.24 -22.62 0.75
C LYS A 24 35.84 -21.36 0.13
N THR A 25 36.94 -21.44 -0.61
CA THR A 25 37.53 -20.30 -1.31
C THR A 25 36.83 -19.95 -2.62
N GLY A 26 35.86 -20.76 -3.06
CA GLY A 26 35.06 -20.53 -4.28
C GLY A 26 35.82 -20.76 -5.58
N LEU A 27 36.83 -21.65 -5.59
CA LEU A 27 37.64 -21.91 -6.77
C LEU A 27 36.94 -22.87 -7.75
N GLU A 28 36.61 -22.39 -8.95
CA GLU A 28 35.83 -23.11 -9.98
C GLU A 28 36.70 -23.81 -11.05
N ASP A 29 37.62 -24.67 -10.61
CA ASP A 29 38.50 -25.47 -11.48
C ASP A 29 37.94 -26.90 -11.66
N ASP A 30 38.13 -27.46 -12.85
CA ASP A 30 37.75 -28.84 -13.20
C ASP A 30 38.49 -29.86 -12.32
N VAL A 31 39.68 -29.50 -11.81
CA VAL A 31 40.41 -30.30 -10.82
C VAL A 31 39.67 -30.34 -9.48
N VAL A 32 39.14 -29.21 -9.00
CA VAL A 32 38.36 -29.15 -7.74
C VAL A 32 37.09 -29.96 -7.88
N PHE A 33 36.41 -29.83 -9.02
CA PHE A 33 35.21 -30.63 -9.31
C PHE A 33 35.52 -32.13 -9.32
N SER A 34 36.62 -32.55 -9.94
CA SER A 34 37.09 -33.94 -9.93
C SER A 34 37.40 -34.44 -8.51
N LEU A 35 38.00 -33.59 -7.66
CA LEU A 35 38.26 -33.90 -6.26
C LEU A 35 36.98 -34.04 -5.43
N ILE A 36 35.96 -33.22 -5.70
CA ILE A 36 34.63 -33.35 -5.08
C ILE A 36 33.99 -34.68 -5.48
N ILE A 37 33.94 -34.99 -6.79
CA ILE A 37 33.39 -36.25 -7.29
C ILE A 37 34.12 -37.43 -6.66
N PHE A 38 35.45 -37.41 -6.63
CA PHE A 38 36.24 -38.45 -5.98
C PHE A 38 35.90 -38.60 -4.50
N SER A 39 35.77 -37.50 -3.77
CA SER A 39 35.41 -37.52 -2.35
C SER A 39 34.01 -38.12 -2.11
N LEU A 40 33.05 -37.83 -3.00
CA LEU A 40 31.67 -38.29 -2.87
C LEU A 40 31.43 -39.71 -3.39
N GLN A 41 31.94 -40.07 -4.57
CA GLN A 41 31.70 -41.39 -5.16
C GLN A 41 32.68 -42.46 -4.67
N TYR A 42 33.90 -42.08 -4.27
CA TYR A 42 34.91 -43.04 -3.83
C TYR A 42 35.08 -43.06 -2.32
N ILE A 43 35.39 -41.92 -1.68
CA ILE A 43 35.65 -41.90 -0.23
C ILE A 43 34.36 -42.17 0.56
N LEU A 44 33.27 -41.44 0.31
CA LEU A 44 32.00 -41.66 1.03
C LEU A 44 31.49 -43.10 0.88
N VAL A 45 31.57 -43.67 -0.32
CA VAL A 45 31.02 -45.01 -0.59
C VAL A 45 31.88 -46.12 0.04
N ASN A 46 33.20 -45.96 0.08
CA ASN A 46 34.09 -47.04 0.48
C ASN A 46 34.63 -46.93 1.91
N HIS A 47 34.60 -45.74 2.54
CA HIS A 47 35.24 -45.53 3.84
C HIS A 47 34.71 -46.47 4.95
N GLU A 48 33.45 -46.90 4.90
CA GLU A 48 32.88 -47.85 5.88
C GLU A 48 33.56 -49.22 5.85
N TYR A 49 34.09 -49.63 4.69
CA TYR A 49 34.67 -50.95 4.46
C TYR A 49 36.19 -51.01 4.68
N TRP A 50 36.82 -49.86 4.94
CA TRP A 50 38.27 -49.78 5.16
C TRP A 50 38.70 -50.33 6.52
N LYS A 51 39.95 -50.80 6.59
CA LYS A 51 40.55 -51.28 7.85
C LYS A 51 41.21 -50.12 8.59
N TYR A 52 40.63 -49.73 9.73
CA TYR A 52 41.15 -48.67 10.58
C TYR A 52 41.96 -49.21 11.76
N LYS A 53 43.00 -48.47 12.17
CA LYS A 53 43.81 -48.80 13.36
C LYS A 53 43.00 -48.62 14.66
N MET A 54 42.11 -47.64 14.70
CA MET A 54 41.13 -47.41 15.76
C MET A 54 39.75 -47.30 15.11
N LYS A 55 38.75 -48.06 15.57
CA LYS A 55 37.43 -48.11 14.92
C LYS A 55 36.76 -46.73 14.83
N ASN A 56 36.96 -45.87 15.84
CA ASN A 56 36.40 -44.51 15.86
C ASN A 56 36.92 -43.57 14.75
N THR A 57 38.07 -43.87 14.14
CA THR A 57 38.63 -43.01 13.09
C THR A 57 37.79 -43.00 11.81
N ARG A 58 36.99 -44.05 11.56
CA ARG A 58 36.04 -44.08 10.44
C ARG A 58 35.05 -42.92 10.48
N TRP A 59 34.53 -42.60 11.67
CA TRP A 59 33.56 -41.53 11.87
C TRP A 59 34.16 -40.15 11.60
N LYS A 60 35.47 -39.97 11.82
CA LYS A 60 36.16 -38.73 11.45
C LYS A 60 36.18 -38.51 9.95
N VAL A 61 36.38 -39.58 9.17
CA VAL A 61 36.28 -39.53 7.70
C VAL A 61 34.83 -39.22 7.31
N THR A 62 33.86 -39.94 7.86
CA THR A 62 32.43 -39.73 7.59
C THR A 62 32.03 -38.26 7.81
N LEU A 63 32.34 -37.71 8.98
CA LEU A 63 32.01 -36.34 9.35
C LEU A 63 32.65 -35.32 8.40
N LYS A 64 33.89 -35.55 7.99
CA LYS A 64 34.60 -34.63 7.09
C LYS A 64 34.02 -34.65 5.68
N VAL A 65 33.62 -35.82 5.19
CA VAL A 65 32.94 -35.94 3.88
C VAL A 65 31.54 -35.32 3.94
N LEU A 66 30.78 -35.52 5.03
CA LEU A 66 29.47 -34.87 5.21
C LEU A 66 29.59 -33.34 5.31
N GLU A 67 30.65 -32.82 5.96
CA GLU A 67 30.95 -31.38 5.97
C GLU A 67 31.20 -30.86 4.54
N LEU A 68 31.95 -31.62 3.73
CA LEU A 68 32.17 -31.29 2.32
C LEU A 68 30.85 -31.28 1.53
N VAL A 69 29.97 -32.26 1.73
CA VAL A 69 28.63 -32.29 1.10
C VAL A 69 27.83 -31.04 1.47
N LYS A 70 27.73 -30.69 2.76
CA LYS A 70 27.03 -29.47 3.21
C LYS A 70 27.59 -28.22 2.55
N THR A 71 28.91 -28.10 2.49
CA THR A 71 29.61 -26.95 1.89
C THR A 71 29.35 -26.88 0.37
N CYS A 72 29.34 -28.02 -0.32
CA CYS A 72 29.01 -28.07 -1.74
C CYS A 72 27.56 -27.61 -1.97
N ILE A 73 26.58 -28.12 -1.21
CA ILE A 73 25.17 -27.71 -1.32
C ILE A 73 24.97 -26.22 -0.98
N ALA A 74 25.78 -25.66 -0.07
CA ALA A 74 25.80 -24.22 0.17
C ALA A 74 26.25 -23.43 -1.07
N ALA A 75 27.25 -23.95 -1.80
CA ALA A 75 27.84 -23.31 -2.97
C ALA A 75 27.05 -23.48 -4.29
N VAL A 76 26.20 -24.53 -4.43
CA VAL A 76 25.40 -24.81 -5.65
C VAL A 76 24.57 -23.58 -6.10
N SER A 77 23.99 -22.82 -5.17
CA SER A 77 23.10 -21.70 -5.48
C SER A 77 23.77 -20.53 -6.22
N PHE A 78 25.10 -20.54 -6.35
CA PHE A 78 25.88 -19.41 -6.86
C PHE A 78 26.91 -19.79 -7.92
N SER A 79 27.07 -21.08 -8.22
CA SER A 79 28.05 -21.58 -9.18
C SER A 79 27.42 -22.51 -10.20
N GLY A 80 27.47 -22.12 -11.47
CA GLY A 80 26.89 -22.91 -12.56
C GLY A 80 27.59 -24.25 -12.80
N LYS A 81 28.87 -24.40 -12.43
CA LYS A 81 29.60 -25.69 -12.54
C LYS A 81 29.23 -26.69 -11.45
N LEU A 82 28.78 -26.21 -10.28
CA LEU A 82 28.36 -27.05 -9.15
C LEU A 82 26.94 -27.64 -9.31
N GLU A 83 26.19 -27.26 -10.34
CA GLU A 83 24.89 -27.86 -10.67
C GLU A 83 25.03 -29.37 -10.97
N ALA A 84 26.14 -29.80 -11.56
CA ALA A 84 26.44 -31.22 -11.76
C ALA A 84 26.66 -31.99 -10.44
N VAL A 85 27.08 -31.32 -9.35
CA VAL A 85 27.14 -31.93 -8.02
C VAL A 85 25.74 -32.11 -7.43
N LYS A 86 24.80 -31.20 -7.70
CA LYS A 86 23.38 -31.37 -7.35
C LYS A 86 22.79 -32.57 -8.07
N ASP A 87 23.03 -32.72 -9.37
CA ASP A 87 22.58 -33.91 -10.13
C ASP A 87 23.18 -35.20 -9.56
N LEU A 88 24.47 -35.20 -9.23
CA LEU A 88 25.14 -36.32 -8.59
C LEU A 88 24.48 -36.70 -7.26
N LEU A 89 24.24 -35.72 -6.37
CA LEU A 89 23.60 -35.94 -5.08
C LEU A 89 22.15 -36.40 -5.18
N LEU A 90 21.43 -36.04 -6.25
CA LEU A 90 20.02 -36.42 -6.43
C LEU A 90 19.82 -37.75 -7.17
N CYS A 91 20.80 -38.17 -7.98
CA CYS A 91 20.67 -39.34 -8.87
C CYS A 91 21.55 -40.54 -8.46
N ASP A 92 22.64 -40.35 -7.71
CA ASP A 92 23.56 -41.44 -7.38
C ASP A 92 23.08 -42.28 -6.18
N SER A 93 22.52 -43.45 -6.49
CA SER A 93 22.04 -44.41 -5.48
C SER A 93 23.12 -44.91 -4.51
N SER A 94 24.41 -44.89 -4.88
CA SER A 94 25.49 -45.34 -4.00
C SER A 94 25.69 -44.36 -2.83
N ILE A 95 25.59 -43.06 -3.09
CA ILE A 95 25.65 -41.99 -2.10
C ILE A 95 24.43 -42.09 -1.16
N HIS A 96 23.23 -42.27 -1.73
CA HIS A 96 22.00 -42.43 -0.94
C HIS A 96 22.07 -43.61 0.01
N ASN A 97 22.58 -44.75 -0.46
CA ASN A 97 22.72 -45.96 0.36
C ASN A 97 23.61 -45.73 1.59
N VAL A 98 24.70 -44.96 1.48
CA VAL A 98 25.55 -44.64 2.63
C VAL A 98 24.81 -43.73 3.61
N LEU A 99 24.18 -42.66 3.13
CA LEU A 99 23.40 -41.75 3.98
C LEU A 99 22.27 -42.50 4.72
N PHE A 100 21.56 -43.39 4.03
CA PHE A 100 20.50 -44.19 4.64
C PHE A 100 21.04 -45.22 5.63
N ARG A 101 22.21 -45.83 5.43
CA ARG A 101 22.80 -46.72 6.45
C ARG A 101 23.17 -45.99 7.72
N ILE A 102 23.67 -44.76 7.61
CA ILE A 102 23.99 -43.93 8.78
C ILE A 102 22.70 -43.55 9.52
N VAL A 103 21.67 -43.08 8.81
CA VAL A 103 20.44 -42.56 9.43
C VAL A 103 19.44 -43.65 9.84
N CYS A 104 19.41 -44.80 9.15
CA CYS A 104 18.45 -45.89 9.41
C CYS A 104 18.84 -46.76 10.61
N THR A 105 19.23 -46.12 11.72
CA THR A 105 19.44 -46.72 13.03
C THR A 105 18.26 -46.39 13.95
N THR A 106 17.76 -47.35 14.71
CA THR A 106 16.67 -47.10 15.68
C THR A 106 17.21 -46.69 17.04
N THR A 107 16.37 -45.99 17.82
CA THR A 107 16.65 -45.65 19.23
C THR A 107 16.98 -46.89 20.05
N GLU A 108 16.26 -47.99 19.86
CA GLU A 108 16.54 -49.26 20.55
C GLU A 108 17.94 -49.81 20.20
N ALA A 109 18.37 -49.68 18.94
CA ALA A 109 19.70 -50.11 18.53
C ALA A 109 20.80 -49.25 19.17
N LEU A 110 20.61 -47.93 19.25
CA LEU A 110 21.55 -47.02 19.91
C LEU A 110 21.62 -47.27 21.42
N GLU A 111 20.48 -47.47 22.09
CA GLU A 111 20.43 -47.81 23.51
C GLU A 111 21.14 -49.15 23.81
N LYS A 112 20.98 -50.15 22.94
CA LYS A 112 21.69 -51.44 23.07
C LYS A 112 23.21 -51.30 22.97
N LEU A 113 23.73 -50.33 22.22
CA LEU A 113 25.17 -50.09 22.12
C LEU A 113 25.75 -49.61 23.46
N TYR A 114 25.02 -48.80 24.23
CA TYR A 114 25.45 -48.38 25.57
C TYR A 114 25.48 -49.51 26.60
N VAL A 115 24.63 -50.53 26.41
CA VAL A 115 24.60 -51.72 27.27
C VAL A 115 25.72 -52.70 26.89
N ASN A 116 26.23 -52.64 25.66
CA ASN A 116 27.25 -53.56 25.16
C ASN A 116 28.66 -53.12 25.58
N ARG A 117 29.27 -53.88 26.51
CA ARG A 117 30.64 -53.64 27.01
C ARG A 117 31.74 -53.77 25.96
N LEU A 118 31.44 -54.32 24.78
CA LEU A 118 32.40 -54.52 23.69
C LEU A 118 32.57 -53.30 22.77
N VAL A 119 31.75 -52.26 22.95
CA VAL A 119 31.79 -51.04 22.15
C VAL A 119 32.33 -49.90 23.01
N GLU A 120 33.35 -49.20 22.51
CA GLU A 120 33.91 -48.05 23.21
C GLU A 120 32.97 -46.85 23.14
N LEU A 121 32.92 -46.04 24.20
CA LEU A 121 32.09 -44.83 24.24
C LEU A 121 32.41 -43.88 23.08
N THR A 122 33.69 -43.74 22.72
CA THR A 122 34.12 -42.88 21.60
C THR A 122 33.62 -43.37 20.23
N GLU A 123 33.30 -44.67 20.11
CA GLU A 123 32.70 -45.23 18.90
C GLU A 123 31.20 -44.91 18.81
N ILE A 124 30.51 -44.85 19.96
CA ILE A 124 29.09 -44.47 20.06
C ILE A 124 28.92 -42.96 19.82
N GLU A 125 29.75 -42.12 20.45
CA GLU A 125 29.75 -40.67 20.23
C GLU A 125 30.05 -40.31 18.77
N GLY A 126 31.02 -40.99 18.15
CA GLY A 126 31.33 -40.81 16.73
C GLY A 126 30.17 -41.19 15.80
N LEU A 127 29.42 -42.25 16.14
CA LEU A 127 28.20 -42.65 15.41
C LEU A 127 27.08 -41.63 15.60
N GLN A 128 26.85 -41.12 16.81
CA GLN A 128 25.83 -40.11 17.10
C GLN A 128 26.07 -38.82 16.31
N LEU A 129 27.32 -38.33 16.31
CA LEU A 129 27.70 -37.17 15.50
C LEU A 129 27.51 -37.42 14.00
N ALA A 130 27.82 -38.63 13.53
CA ALA A 130 27.61 -39.01 12.13
C ALA A 130 26.10 -39.04 11.78
N ILE A 131 25.25 -39.59 12.66
CA ILE A 131 23.77 -39.57 12.50
C ILE A 131 23.26 -38.14 12.45
N SER A 132 23.63 -37.29 13.41
CA SER A 132 23.22 -35.88 13.45
C SER A 132 23.67 -35.13 12.18
N SER A 133 24.93 -35.29 11.77
CA SER A 133 25.44 -34.64 10.55
C SER A 133 24.76 -35.16 9.27
N ALA A 134 24.44 -36.45 9.20
CA ALA A 134 23.72 -37.04 8.08
C ALA A 134 22.26 -36.59 8.01
N LEU A 135 21.57 -36.48 9.15
CA LEU A 135 20.23 -35.90 9.25
C LEU A 135 20.21 -34.45 8.77
N ASP A 136 21.21 -33.65 9.18
CA ASP A 136 21.36 -32.28 8.69
C ASP A 136 21.60 -32.23 7.17
N VAL A 137 22.44 -33.12 6.62
CA VAL A 137 22.65 -33.21 5.16
C VAL A 137 21.34 -33.52 4.44
N LEU A 138 20.58 -34.51 4.92
CA LEU A 138 19.27 -34.85 4.37
C LEU A 138 18.30 -33.66 4.44
N TYR A 139 18.27 -32.95 5.57
CA TYR A 139 17.45 -31.75 5.72
C TYR A 139 17.83 -30.67 4.71
N VAL A 140 19.11 -30.32 4.58
CA VAL A 140 19.58 -29.28 3.65
C VAL A 140 19.34 -29.68 2.18
N MET A 141 19.54 -30.97 1.85
CA MET A 141 19.22 -31.47 0.51
C MET A 141 17.73 -31.34 0.21
N LEU A 142 16.87 -31.74 1.14
CA LEU A 142 15.42 -31.65 0.99
C LEU A 142 14.94 -30.19 0.94
N SER A 143 15.50 -29.31 1.76
CA SER A 143 15.06 -27.91 1.79
C SER A 143 15.44 -27.16 0.50
N LYS A 144 16.69 -27.32 0.03
CA LYS A 144 17.18 -26.63 -1.16
C LYS A 144 16.75 -27.23 -2.51
N PHE A 145 16.59 -28.54 -2.61
CA PHE A 145 16.35 -29.22 -3.90
C PHE A 145 14.88 -29.67 -4.11
N SER A 146 13.98 -29.42 -3.16
CA SER A 146 12.56 -29.82 -3.27
C SER A 146 11.73 -29.01 -4.26
N LYS A 147 12.15 -27.79 -4.65
CA LYS A 147 11.35 -26.89 -5.50
C LYS A 147 11.60 -27.01 -7.00
N ASP A 148 12.74 -27.56 -7.41
CA ASP A 148 13.13 -27.72 -8.82
C ASP A 148 12.70 -29.08 -9.40
N ILE A 149 11.48 -29.55 -9.09
CA ILE A 149 10.97 -30.82 -9.65
C ILE A 149 10.49 -30.57 -11.08
N SER A 150 11.44 -30.39 -11.99
CA SER A 150 11.18 -30.35 -13.43
C SER A 150 10.97 -31.79 -13.96
N LEU A 151 9.74 -32.10 -14.37
CA LEU A 151 9.24 -33.23 -15.20
C LEU A 151 9.67 -34.69 -14.90
N ASN A 152 10.75 -34.98 -14.14
CA ASN A 152 11.20 -36.31 -13.72
C ASN A 152 11.52 -36.30 -12.22
N LEU A 153 10.91 -37.21 -11.45
CA LEU A 153 11.14 -37.33 -10.01
C LEU A 153 12.54 -37.90 -9.74
N PRO A 154 13.43 -37.19 -9.00
CA PRO A 154 14.76 -37.72 -8.68
C PRO A 154 14.72 -39.02 -7.87
N ILE A 155 15.67 -39.92 -8.13
CA ILE A 155 15.81 -41.23 -7.47
C ILE A 155 15.90 -41.06 -5.94
N PHE A 156 16.57 -40.00 -5.47
CA PHE A 156 16.68 -39.66 -4.06
C PHE A 156 15.33 -39.55 -3.34
N HIS A 157 14.38 -38.80 -3.92
CA HIS A 157 13.06 -38.58 -3.31
C HIS A 157 12.22 -39.87 -3.28
N GLN A 158 12.31 -40.69 -4.34
CA GLN A 158 11.65 -42.00 -4.37
C GLN A 158 12.22 -42.95 -3.30
N ALA A 159 13.54 -42.93 -3.12
CA ALA A 159 14.19 -43.79 -2.14
C ALA A 159 13.83 -43.40 -0.70
N LEU A 160 13.77 -42.10 -0.37
CA LEU A 160 13.39 -41.61 0.97
C LEU A 160 11.98 -42.03 1.41
N LEU A 161 11.02 -42.02 0.48
CA LEU A 161 9.61 -42.35 0.75
C LEU A 161 9.31 -43.85 0.59
N SER A 162 10.27 -44.65 0.10
CA SER A 162 10.07 -46.07 -0.16
C SER A 162 10.01 -46.88 1.14
N SER A 163 8.97 -47.68 1.29
CA SER A 163 8.83 -48.66 2.38
C SER A 163 9.78 -49.86 2.25
N THR A 164 10.56 -49.93 1.17
CA THR A 164 11.46 -51.06 0.87
C THR A 164 12.94 -50.77 1.13
N THR A 165 13.29 -49.56 1.64
CA THR A 165 14.68 -49.26 1.99
C THR A 165 15.16 -50.16 3.12
N LYS A 166 16.35 -50.75 2.93
CA LYS A 166 17.02 -51.59 3.94
C LYS A 166 18.05 -50.76 4.71
N PRO A 167 18.25 -51.01 6.02
CA PRO A 167 17.68 -52.10 6.82
C PRO A 167 16.25 -51.84 7.32
N ILE A 168 15.85 -50.57 7.45
CA ILE A 168 14.53 -50.11 7.92
C ILE A 168 14.10 -48.93 7.03
N PRO A 169 12.79 -48.70 6.80
CA PRO A 169 12.29 -47.49 6.14
C PRO A 169 12.85 -46.21 6.77
N VAL A 170 13.31 -45.26 5.96
CA VAL A 170 13.93 -44.00 6.45
C VAL A 170 12.98 -43.26 7.39
N VAL A 171 11.69 -43.15 7.03
CA VAL A 171 10.66 -42.49 7.85
C VAL A 171 10.51 -43.15 9.22
N ALA A 172 10.48 -44.48 9.27
CA ALA A 172 10.35 -45.23 10.52
C ALA A 172 11.59 -45.06 11.42
N ALA A 173 12.79 -45.02 10.83
CA ALA A 173 14.02 -44.75 11.56
C ALA A 173 14.05 -43.33 12.12
N VAL A 174 13.68 -42.32 11.33
CA VAL A 174 13.60 -40.91 11.76
C VAL A 174 12.60 -40.75 12.90
N ILE A 175 11.41 -41.36 12.82
CA ILE A 175 10.43 -41.34 13.91
C ILE A 175 10.98 -42.01 15.17
N SER A 176 11.70 -43.13 15.03
CA SER A 176 12.37 -43.77 16.16
C SER A 176 13.40 -42.83 16.80
N LEU A 177 14.22 -42.12 16.02
CA LEU A 177 15.25 -41.20 16.51
C LEU A 177 14.68 -39.97 17.26
N ILE A 178 13.42 -39.59 17.01
CA ILE A 178 12.75 -38.53 17.77
C ILE A 178 12.62 -38.89 19.26
N SER A 179 12.47 -40.18 19.59
CA SER A 179 12.40 -40.65 20.98
C SER A 179 13.77 -40.84 21.66
N TYR A 180 14.86 -40.40 21.01
CA TYR A 180 16.22 -40.53 21.54
C TYR A 180 16.62 -39.37 22.47
N PHE A 181 16.22 -39.41 23.73
CA PHE A 181 16.43 -38.30 24.69
C PHE A 181 17.88 -38.09 25.17
N ARG A 182 18.82 -38.99 24.85
CA ARG A 182 20.23 -38.84 25.27
C ARG A 182 20.98 -37.77 24.50
N ASP A 183 20.59 -37.51 23.25
CA ASP A 183 21.23 -36.51 22.40
C ASP A 183 20.16 -35.62 21.70
N PRO A 184 19.98 -34.37 22.16
CA PRO A 184 18.99 -33.47 21.58
C PRO A 184 19.32 -33.06 20.14
N ALA A 185 20.58 -33.16 19.69
CA ALA A 185 20.95 -32.83 18.31
C ALA A 185 20.38 -33.84 17.31
N ILE A 186 20.31 -35.12 17.71
CA ILE A 186 19.66 -36.17 16.92
C ILE A 186 18.15 -35.95 16.86
N GLN A 187 17.51 -35.64 18.00
CA GLN A 187 16.07 -35.34 18.03
C GLN A 187 15.73 -34.12 17.15
N LEU A 188 16.55 -33.08 17.21
CA LEU A 188 16.42 -31.87 16.39
C LEU A 188 16.53 -32.19 14.89
N GLY A 189 17.57 -32.91 14.48
CA GLY A 189 17.78 -33.31 13.09
C GLY A 189 16.64 -34.21 12.58
N ALA A 190 16.18 -35.16 13.41
CA ALA A 190 15.10 -36.06 13.07
C ALA A 190 13.76 -35.33 12.89
N ALA A 191 13.42 -34.41 13.80
CA ALA A 191 12.21 -33.59 13.69
C ALA A 191 12.20 -32.71 12.42
N LYS A 192 13.34 -32.09 12.09
CA LYS A 192 13.51 -31.29 10.87
C LYS A 192 13.34 -32.12 9.60
N VAL A 193 13.99 -33.29 9.53
CA VAL A 193 13.88 -34.20 8.38
C VAL A 193 12.44 -34.70 8.22
N LEU A 194 11.78 -35.13 9.30
CA LEU A 194 10.40 -35.59 9.24
C LEU A 194 9.44 -34.49 8.78
N SER A 195 9.66 -33.25 9.22
CA SER A 195 8.89 -32.07 8.76
C SER A 195 8.95 -31.91 7.24
N MET A 196 10.15 -32.05 6.64
CA MET A 196 10.33 -31.99 5.19
C MET A 196 9.70 -33.19 4.47
N LEU A 197 9.81 -34.39 5.04
CA LEU A 197 9.24 -35.61 4.45
C LEU A 197 7.71 -35.56 4.38
N LEU A 198 7.05 -35.00 5.40
CA LEU A 198 5.59 -34.78 5.40
C LEU A 198 5.15 -33.89 4.23
N CYS A 199 5.91 -32.82 3.95
CA CYS A 199 5.68 -31.94 2.81
C CYS A 199 5.85 -32.63 1.47
N MET A 200 6.96 -33.36 1.33
CA MET A 200 7.32 -34.01 0.09
C MET A 200 6.32 -35.12 -0.25
N ALA A 201 5.79 -35.81 0.76
CA ALA A 201 4.75 -36.83 0.57
C ALA A 201 3.47 -36.25 -0.05
N ASP A 202 3.04 -35.06 0.38
CA ASP A 202 1.87 -34.36 -0.19
C ASP A 202 2.14 -33.91 -1.63
N TYR A 203 3.29 -33.28 -1.89
CA TYR A 203 3.66 -32.81 -3.23
C TYR A 203 3.76 -33.96 -4.26
N LEU A 204 4.18 -35.15 -3.80
CA LEU A 204 4.38 -36.34 -4.64
C LEU A 204 3.16 -37.25 -4.71
N GLN A 205 2.08 -36.94 -4.00
CA GLN A 205 0.84 -37.71 -3.99
C GLN A 205 0.24 -37.97 -5.39
N PRO A 206 0.32 -37.04 -6.38
CA PRO A 206 -0.16 -37.30 -7.74
C PRO A 206 0.67 -38.32 -8.53
N TYR A 207 1.92 -38.56 -8.14
CA TYR A 207 2.90 -39.36 -8.87
C TYR A 207 3.13 -40.75 -8.24
N LEU A 208 2.66 -40.98 -7.01
CA LEU A 208 2.82 -42.23 -6.27
C LEU A 208 1.47 -42.98 -6.21
N PHE A 209 1.41 -44.18 -6.79
CA PHE A 209 0.27 -45.09 -6.68
C PHE A 209 0.28 -45.83 -5.33
N GLY A 210 -0.03 -45.12 -4.24
CA GLY A 210 -0.15 -45.70 -2.89
C GLY A 210 -0.71 -44.68 -1.89
N ASN A 211 -1.57 -45.13 -0.95
CA ASN A 211 -2.20 -44.26 0.05
C ASN A 211 -1.14 -43.41 0.80
N ALA A 212 -1.40 -42.11 0.92
CA ALA A 212 -0.53 -41.06 1.46
C ALA A 212 -0.20 -41.15 2.97
N CYS A 213 -0.38 -42.30 3.62
CA CYS A 213 0.09 -42.51 4.99
C CYS A 213 1.36 -43.38 4.95
N PHE A 214 2.40 -42.97 5.66
CA PHE A 214 3.71 -43.67 5.78
C PHE A 214 3.65 -45.13 6.28
N GLY A 215 2.47 -45.74 6.41
CA GLY A 215 2.28 -47.12 6.86
C GLY A 215 2.77 -47.36 8.29
N LEU A 216 2.73 -46.32 9.13
CA LEU A 216 3.19 -46.37 10.52
C LEU A 216 2.27 -47.25 11.34
N ASP A 217 2.85 -48.00 12.28
CA ASP A 217 2.09 -48.78 13.26
C ASP A 217 1.60 -47.89 14.42
N ASP A 218 0.57 -48.34 15.12
CA ASP A 218 -0.02 -47.58 16.24
C ASP A 218 1.02 -47.32 17.35
N LYS A 219 1.99 -48.22 17.51
CA LYS A 219 3.07 -48.10 18.49
C LYS A 219 4.01 -46.94 18.17
N GLN A 220 4.41 -46.77 16.91
CA GLN A 220 5.25 -45.65 16.45
C GLN A 220 4.54 -44.31 16.64
N ILE A 221 3.22 -44.27 16.42
CA ILE A 221 2.42 -43.06 16.64
C ILE A 221 2.33 -42.74 18.15
N ALA A 222 2.13 -43.75 19.00
CA ALA A 222 2.12 -43.59 20.45
C ALA A 222 3.48 -43.11 21.01
N ASP A 223 4.58 -43.73 20.56
CA ASP A 223 5.95 -43.37 20.95
C ASP A 223 6.30 -41.94 20.51
N LEU A 224 5.87 -41.54 19.31
CA LEU A 224 6.03 -40.17 18.81
C LEU A 224 5.21 -39.18 19.64
N LYS A 225 3.94 -39.49 19.91
CA LYS A 225 3.05 -38.66 20.75
C LYS A 225 3.64 -38.44 22.13
N HIS A 226 4.12 -39.51 22.79
CA HIS A 226 4.80 -39.41 24.07
C HIS A 226 6.03 -38.50 23.99
N SER A 227 6.85 -38.66 22.95
CA SER A 227 8.07 -37.86 22.76
C SER A 227 7.77 -36.38 22.56
N VAL A 228 6.77 -36.05 21.75
CA VAL A 228 6.28 -34.68 21.54
C VAL A 228 5.78 -34.08 22.85
N CYS A 229 4.99 -34.83 23.64
CA CYS A 229 4.50 -34.37 24.94
C CYS A 229 5.64 -34.07 25.93
N CYS A 230 6.64 -34.95 26.04
CA CYS A 230 7.79 -34.74 26.92
C CYS A 230 8.57 -33.47 26.56
N VAL A 231 8.86 -33.24 25.28
CA VAL A 231 9.62 -32.05 24.84
C VAL A 231 8.83 -30.76 25.11
N LEU A 232 7.52 -30.76 24.85
CA LEU A 232 6.68 -29.57 25.04
C LEU A 232 6.38 -29.24 26.52
N LEU A 233 6.41 -30.23 27.42
CA LEU A 233 6.08 -30.06 28.84
C LEU A 233 7.31 -29.93 29.75
N GLU A 234 8.44 -30.60 29.44
CA GLU A 234 9.56 -30.76 30.38
C GLU A 234 10.85 -30.01 29.99
N GLN A 235 11.06 -29.66 28.71
CA GLN A 235 12.40 -29.27 28.20
C GLN A 235 12.57 -27.81 27.70
N VAL A 236 11.57 -26.94 27.83
CA VAL A 236 11.60 -25.58 27.26
C VAL A 236 12.69 -24.67 27.84
N VAL A 237 13.17 -24.95 29.04
CA VAL A 237 14.24 -24.16 29.69
C VAL A 237 15.64 -24.54 29.17
N LEU A 238 15.79 -25.65 28.44
CA LEU A 238 17.10 -26.22 28.10
C LEU A 238 17.46 -26.14 26.61
N ASN A 239 16.49 -26.10 25.68
CA ASN A 239 16.77 -26.03 24.24
C ASN A 239 15.61 -25.43 23.41
N GLU A 240 15.72 -24.15 23.05
CA GLU A 240 14.70 -23.43 22.28
C GLU A 240 14.55 -23.95 20.84
N ASP A 241 15.66 -24.30 20.18
CA ASP A 241 15.64 -24.78 18.80
C ASP A 241 14.97 -26.16 18.68
N LEU A 242 15.15 -27.02 19.69
CA LEU A 242 14.45 -28.30 19.79
C LEU A 242 12.94 -28.11 19.90
N PHE A 243 12.49 -27.19 20.77
CA PHE A 243 11.07 -26.86 20.89
C PHE A 243 10.48 -26.38 19.56
N VAL A 244 11.13 -25.40 18.92
CA VAL A 244 10.67 -24.83 17.65
C VAL A 244 10.60 -25.91 16.55
N ALA A 245 11.58 -26.81 16.49
CA ALA A 245 11.58 -27.89 15.48
C ALA A 245 10.40 -28.87 15.67
N PHE A 246 10.04 -29.20 16.91
CA PHE A 246 8.89 -30.07 17.19
C PHE A 246 7.55 -29.38 16.88
N VAL A 247 7.42 -28.09 17.21
CA VAL A 247 6.23 -27.33 16.82
C VAL A 247 6.13 -27.16 15.31
N ASN A 248 7.26 -26.95 14.62
CA ASN A 248 7.32 -26.93 13.15
C ASN A 248 6.97 -28.28 12.53
N LEU A 249 7.35 -29.39 13.16
CA LEU A 249 6.93 -30.74 12.74
C LEU A 249 5.41 -30.89 12.80
N LEU A 250 4.78 -30.47 13.90
CA LEU A 250 3.32 -30.48 14.02
C LEU A 250 2.66 -29.52 13.04
N THR A 251 3.29 -28.36 12.78
CA THR A 251 2.80 -27.37 11.80
C THR A 251 2.87 -27.94 10.39
N SER A 252 3.94 -28.67 10.05
CA SER A 252 4.07 -29.38 8.77
C SER A 252 3.01 -30.46 8.63
N ALA A 253 2.83 -31.28 9.67
CA ALA A 253 1.77 -32.26 9.72
C ALA A 253 0.38 -31.63 9.53
N ALA A 254 0.15 -30.44 10.06
CA ALA A 254 -1.12 -29.72 9.95
C ALA A 254 -1.45 -29.31 8.50
N HIS A 255 -0.44 -28.87 7.75
CA HIS A 255 -0.61 -28.40 6.37
C HIS A 255 -0.68 -29.55 5.37
N TYR A 256 0.21 -30.55 5.51
CA TYR A 256 0.48 -31.51 4.44
C TYR A 256 -0.03 -32.92 4.74
N GLN A 257 -0.24 -33.29 6.01
CA GLN A 257 -0.69 -34.64 6.38
C GLN A 257 -1.73 -34.63 7.51
N PRO A 258 -2.97 -34.18 7.26
CA PRO A 258 -3.94 -33.96 8.33
C PRO A 258 -4.32 -35.23 9.12
N ALA A 259 -4.41 -36.37 8.44
CA ALA A 259 -4.73 -37.65 9.08
C ALA A 259 -3.65 -38.08 10.10
N PHE A 260 -2.38 -37.81 9.81
CA PHE A 260 -1.26 -38.08 10.71
C PHE A 260 -1.34 -37.21 11.97
N LEU A 261 -1.62 -35.91 11.82
CA LEU A 261 -1.76 -35.02 12.96
C LEU A 261 -2.98 -35.36 13.83
N VAL A 262 -4.12 -35.72 13.22
CA VAL A 262 -5.32 -36.18 13.95
C VAL A 262 -5.03 -37.44 14.77
N ALA A 263 -4.24 -38.37 14.23
CA ALA A 263 -3.82 -39.57 14.97
C ALA A 263 -3.00 -39.23 16.22
N ILE A 264 -2.07 -38.27 16.13
CA ILE A 264 -1.28 -37.78 17.28
C ILE A 264 -2.17 -37.13 18.35
N PHE A 265 -3.21 -36.37 17.93
CA PHE A 265 -4.16 -35.75 18.86
C PHE A 265 -5.18 -36.73 19.45
N SER A 266 -5.32 -37.93 18.89
CA SER A 266 -6.32 -38.89 19.36
C SER A 266 -6.04 -39.40 20.78
N THR A 267 -7.09 -39.50 21.59
CA THR A 267 -7.03 -39.83 23.04
C THR A 267 -7.28 -41.30 23.35
N LYS A 268 -7.27 -42.19 22.35
CA LYS A 268 -7.73 -43.58 22.51
C LYS A 268 -6.95 -44.42 23.55
N GLU A 269 -5.71 -44.07 23.88
CA GLU A 269 -4.88 -44.87 24.80
C GLU A 269 -5.01 -44.49 26.29
N ASP A 270 -5.53 -43.31 26.64
CA ASP A 270 -5.63 -42.89 28.05
C ASP A 270 -6.74 -43.64 28.81
N LEU A 271 -7.64 -44.35 28.11
CA LEU A 271 -8.66 -45.20 28.72
C LEU A 271 -8.14 -46.60 29.09
N ASP A 272 -7.19 -47.16 28.33
CA ASP A 272 -6.79 -48.57 28.51
C ASP A 272 -5.78 -48.78 29.65
N VAL A 273 -5.04 -47.72 30.04
CA VAL A 273 -4.14 -47.75 31.20
C VAL A 273 -4.89 -47.61 32.54
N GLN A 274 -6.11 -47.06 32.53
CA GLN A 274 -6.96 -47.00 33.73
C GLN A 274 -7.72 -48.30 34.00
N LEU A 275 -7.97 -49.12 32.98
CA LEU A 275 -8.67 -50.40 33.11
C LEU A 275 -7.76 -51.56 33.53
N THR A 276 -6.45 -51.48 33.26
CA THR A 276 -5.50 -52.57 33.56
C THR A 276 -4.94 -52.53 34.99
N ASN A 277 -5.00 -51.39 35.68
CA ASN A 277 -4.47 -51.24 37.05
C ASN A 277 -5.48 -51.53 38.18
N ALA A 278 -6.71 -51.95 37.86
CA ALA A 278 -7.75 -52.23 38.85
C ALA A 278 -7.79 -53.68 39.37
N ALA A 279 -6.94 -54.57 38.85
CA ALA A 279 -6.91 -55.97 39.23
C ALA A 279 -5.47 -56.48 39.43
N ASP A 280 -4.84 -56.17 40.57
CA ASP A 280 -4.22 -57.20 41.43
C ASP A 280 -3.57 -56.64 42.73
N LEU A 281 -3.98 -57.28 43.84
CA LEU A 281 -3.45 -57.43 45.21
C LEU A 281 -2.51 -56.41 45.92
N LYS A 282 -3.08 -55.78 46.96
CA LYS A 282 -2.65 -55.70 48.40
C LYS A 282 -1.15 -55.48 48.79
N GLN A 283 -0.81 -54.23 49.18
CA GLN A 283 -0.01 -53.67 50.33
C GLN A 283 1.23 -54.40 50.98
N PRO A 284 2.18 -53.75 51.73
CA PRO A 284 2.19 -52.36 52.27
C PRO A 284 3.53 -51.52 52.24
N ARG A 285 3.36 -50.19 52.20
CA ARG A 285 3.95 -49.11 53.04
C ARG A 285 5.33 -49.27 53.74
N ASN A 286 6.34 -48.49 53.32
CA ASN A 286 7.04 -47.42 54.09
C ASN A 286 8.42 -47.07 53.48
N GLY A 287 8.68 -45.76 53.30
CA GLY A 287 10.00 -45.23 52.93
C GLY A 287 9.92 -43.85 52.30
N SER A 288 9.99 -42.81 53.13
CA SER A 288 9.91 -41.38 52.81
C SER A 288 10.88 -40.90 51.72
N SER A 289 10.35 -40.24 50.67
CA SER A 289 11.02 -39.08 50.05
C SER A 289 10.00 -38.09 49.48
N SER A 290 10.00 -36.89 50.09
CA SER A 290 9.82 -35.56 49.52
C SER A 290 9.07 -35.41 48.17
N GLY A 291 7.80 -34.99 48.27
CA GLY A 291 7.10 -34.05 47.37
C GLY A 291 7.44 -34.04 45.88
N ALA A 292 6.77 -34.87 45.09
CA ALA A 292 6.50 -34.58 43.68
C ALA A 292 5.20 -33.77 43.58
N PRO A 293 5.16 -32.62 42.88
CA PRO A 293 3.90 -31.98 42.54
C PRO A 293 3.11 -32.93 41.65
N GLY A 294 1.81 -33.06 41.95
CA GLY A 294 0.92 -33.99 41.27
C GLY A 294 0.99 -33.86 39.75
N VAL A 295 0.99 -35.02 39.09
CA VAL A 295 0.81 -35.22 37.65
C VAL A 295 -0.31 -34.30 37.15
N LEU A 296 0.09 -33.18 36.54
CA LEU A 296 -0.80 -32.25 35.84
C LEU A 296 -1.40 -32.98 34.64
N LYS A 297 -2.72 -32.81 34.42
CA LYS A 297 -3.52 -33.37 33.32
C LYS A 297 -2.70 -33.48 32.02
N SER A 298 -2.23 -34.68 31.71
CA SER A 298 -1.13 -34.97 30.79
C SER A 298 -1.60 -35.14 29.35
N GLY A 299 -1.96 -34.04 28.69
CA GLY A 299 -2.36 -34.05 27.29
C GLY A 299 -1.68 -32.97 26.46
N LEU A 300 -1.38 -33.27 25.19
CA LEU A 300 -0.79 -32.33 24.21
C LEU A 300 -1.60 -31.02 24.10
N MET A 301 -2.93 -31.10 24.21
CA MET A 301 -3.82 -29.93 24.24
C MET A 301 -3.61 -29.05 25.49
N ALA A 302 -3.40 -29.65 26.65
CA ALA A 302 -3.15 -28.90 27.89
C ALA A 302 -1.81 -28.15 27.83
N ALA A 303 -0.80 -28.75 27.16
CA ALA A 303 0.48 -28.08 26.91
C ALA A 303 0.29 -26.82 26.06
N PHE A 304 -0.43 -26.89 24.93
CA PHE A 304 -0.67 -25.73 24.07
C PHE A 304 -1.49 -24.63 24.75
N LEU A 305 -2.53 -25.00 25.50
CA LEU A 305 -3.31 -24.03 26.28
C LEU A 305 -2.45 -23.29 27.29
N HIS A 306 -1.50 -23.97 27.96
CA HIS A 306 -0.56 -23.32 28.86
C HIS A 306 0.32 -22.27 28.17
N TYR A 307 0.76 -22.51 26.93
CA TYR A 307 1.51 -21.51 26.15
C TYR A 307 0.65 -20.33 25.70
N ILE A 308 -0.63 -20.56 25.41
CA ILE A 308 -1.59 -19.49 25.07
C ILE A 308 -1.89 -18.64 26.31
N GLU A 309 -2.08 -19.24 27.48
CA GLU A 309 -2.26 -18.51 28.74
C GLU A 309 -1.05 -17.62 29.06
N ARG A 310 0.16 -18.09 28.74
CA ARG A 310 1.43 -17.35 28.92
C ARG A 310 1.81 -16.45 27.74
N SER A 311 0.95 -16.31 26.72
CA SER A 311 1.24 -15.50 25.52
C SER A 311 1.63 -14.05 25.86
N ASP A 312 0.97 -13.47 26.88
CA ASP A 312 1.22 -12.11 27.37
C ASP A 312 2.65 -11.90 27.90
N ASP A 313 3.28 -12.95 28.44
CA ASP A 313 4.65 -12.90 28.95
C ASP A 313 5.65 -13.30 27.86
N LEU A 314 5.29 -14.29 27.04
CA LEU A 314 6.14 -14.82 25.97
C LEU A 314 6.38 -13.80 24.85
N ILE A 315 5.41 -12.94 24.54
CA ILE A 315 5.60 -11.91 23.51
C ILE A 315 6.76 -10.95 23.83
N ASN A 316 7.09 -10.75 25.11
CA ASN A 316 8.19 -9.91 25.53
C ASN A 316 9.46 -10.70 25.88
N SER A 317 9.32 -11.90 26.46
CA SER A 317 10.47 -12.70 26.92
C SER A 317 11.07 -13.59 25.82
N ASN A 318 10.24 -14.26 25.02
CA ASN A 318 10.69 -15.08 23.90
C ASN A 318 9.62 -15.13 22.78
N PRO A 319 9.59 -14.11 21.89
CA PRO A 319 8.55 -14.02 20.85
C PRO A 319 8.69 -15.10 19.78
N ARG A 320 9.88 -15.71 19.59
CA ARG A 320 10.11 -16.80 18.64
C ARG A 320 9.36 -18.07 19.02
N ILE A 321 9.37 -18.43 20.31
CA ILE A 321 8.59 -19.56 20.84
C ILE A 321 7.09 -19.32 20.63
N LEU A 322 6.60 -18.13 20.98
CA LEU A 322 5.19 -17.78 20.79
C LEU A 322 4.79 -17.86 19.32
N LEU A 323 5.61 -17.32 18.41
CA LEU A 323 5.35 -17.36 16.98
C LEU A 323 5.22 -18.79 16.44
N SER A 324 6.09 -19.71 16.88
CA SER A 324 6.00 -21.11 16.45
C SER A 324 4.67 -21.75 16.86
N VAL A 325 4.20 -21.50 18.09
CA VAL A 325 2.91 -22.00 18.59
C VAL A 325 1.76 -21.36 17.81
N LEU A 326 1.82 -20.05 17.55
CA LEU A 326 0.81 -19.34 16.76
C LEU A 326 0.75 -19.85 15.31
N ASN A 327 1.88 -20.19 14.68
CA ASN A 327 1.93 -20.78 13.35
C ASN A 327 1.23 -22.14 13.29
N LEU A 328 1.40 -22.98 14.31
CA LEU A 328 0.64 -24.23 14.44
C LEU A 328 -0.86 -23.96 14.57
N LEU A 329 -1.27 -23.02 15.43
CA LEU A 329 -2.68 -22.65 15.58
C LEU A 329 -3.25 -22.14 14.26
N LYS A 330 -2.55 -21.25 13.55
CA LYS A 330 -2.95 -20.78 12.23
C LYS A 330 -3.15 -21.93 11.25
N ALA A 331 -2.25 -22.90 11.20
CA ALA A 331 -2.37 -24.08 10.35
C ALA A 331 -3.64 -24.89 10.66
N LEU A 332 -3.95 -25.09 11.95
CA LEU A 332 -5.16 -25.77 12.38
C LEU A 332 -6.44 -25.02 11.94
N TRP A 333 -6.45 -23.69 12.00
CA TRP A 333 -7.57 -22.86 11.53
C TRP A 333 -7.70 -22.84 10.00
N GLN A 334 -6.59 -22.87 9.27
CA GLN A 334 -6.62 -23.03 7.80
C GLN A 334 -7.19 -24.38 7.39
N GLY A 335 -6.81 -25.45 8.12
CA GLY A 335 -7.31 -26.81 7.94
C GLY A 335 -8.58 -27.14 8.71
N ALA A 336 -9.41 -26.16 9.09
CA ALA A 336 -10.48 -26.33 10.07
C ALA A 336 -11.46 -27.49 9.80
N GLY A 337 -11.65 -27.89 8.54
CA GLY A 337 -12.48 -29.04 8.18
C GLY A 337 -11.95 -30.38 8.75
N HIS A 338 -10.64 -30.54 8.89
CA HIS A 338 -10.02 -31.75 9.42
C HIS A 338 -9.87 -31.73 10.96
N TYR A 339 -9.94 -30.55 11.58
CA TYR A 339 -9.58 -30.34 12.99
C TYR A 339 -10.72 -29.83 13.86
N THR A 340 -11.98 -30.03 13.44
CA THR A 340 -13.17 -29.50 14.15
C THR A 340 -13.17 -29.81 15.64
N ALA A 341 -12.93 -31.07 16.04
CA ALA A 341 -12.89 -31.48 17.45
C ALA A 341 -11.77 -30.80 18.26
N VAL A 342 -10.61 -30.57 17.64
CA VAL A 342 -9.47 -29.88 18.28
C VAL A 342 -9.77 -28.39 18.44
N LEU A 343 -10.30 -27.76 17.40
CA LEU A 343 -10.67 -26.34 17.41
C LEU A 343 -11.79 -26.06 18.41
N GLU A 344 -12.79 -26.93 18.53
CA GLU A 344 -13.85 -26.80 19.53
C GLU A 344 -13.31 -26.86 20.96
N GLN A 345 -12.36 -27.75 21.26
CA GLN A 345 -11.71 -27.82 22.57
C GLN A 345 -10.93 -26.53 22.90
N LEU A 346 -10.20 -25.98 21.92
CA LEU A 346 -9.48 -24.71 22.10
C LEU A 346 -10.45 -23.53 22.31
N LYS A 347 -11.54 -23.46 21.53
CA LYS A 347 -12.56 -22.40 21.65
C LYS A 347 -13.35 -22.46 22.97
N ASN A 348 -13.55 -23.66 23.50
CA ASN A 348 -14.23 -23.88 24.78
C ASN A 348 -13.35 -23.57 25.99
N SER A 349 -12.06 -23.30 25.79
CA SER A 349 -11.18 -22.86 26.89
C SER A 349 -11.54 -21.44 27.34
N GLU A 350 -11.68 -21.26 28.65
CA GLU A 350 -12.03 -19.97 29.22
C GLU A 350 -10.92 -18.96 28.88
N ASN A 351 -11.30 -17.78 28.37
CA ASN A 351 -10.39 -16.66 28.10
C ASN A 351 -9.40 -16.80 26.93
N PHE A 352 -9.53 -17.80 26.04
CA PHE A 352 -8.66 -17.98 24.87
C PHE A 352 -8.41 -16.69 24.07
N TRP A 353 -9.50 -16.06 23.58
CA TRP A 353 -9.41 -14.84 22.78
C TRP A 353 -8.91 -13.63 23.57
N ARG A 354 -9.16 -13.60 24.88
CA ARG A 354 -8.68 -12.53 25.76
C ARG A 354 -7.16 -12.55 25.87
N HIS A 355 -6.55 -13.72 26.04
CA HIS A 355 -5.08 -13.85 26.10
C HIS A 355 -4.43 -13.42 24.78
N LEU A 356 -4.95 -13.89 23.63
CA LEU A 356 -4.43 -13.50 22.32
C LEU A 356 -4.63 -12.00 22.03
N SER A 357 -5.77 -11.43 22.41
CA SER A 357 -6.05 -9.99 22.28
C SER A 357 -5.13 -9.14 23.15
N ASN A 358 -4.85 -9.57 24.39
CA ASN A 358 -3.96 -8.84 25.31
C ASN A 358 -2.52 -8.77 24.80
N SER A 359 -2.07 -9.83 24.13
CA SER A 359 -0.77 -9.85 23.46
C SER A 359 -0.66 -8.78 22.37
N ILE A 360 -1.76 -8.45 21.67
CA ILE A 360 -1.79 -7.35 20.71
C ILE A 360 -1.77 -5.98 21.41
N SER A 361 -2.57 -5.81 22.47
CA SER A 361 -2.75 -4.52 23.14
C SER A 361 -1.55 -4.02 23.96
N ARG A 362 -0.64 -4.90 24.40
CA ARG A 362 0.55 -4.50 25.18
C ARG A 362 1.69 -3.93 24.34
N VAL A 363 1.77 -4.29 23.06
CA VAL A 363 2.84 -3.83 22.15
C VAL A 363 2.62 -2.38 21.71
N THR A 364 1.37 -1.87 21.75
CA THR A 364 1.04 -0.47 21.38
C THR A 364 1.56 0.58 22.36
N ASN A 365 1.94 0.16 23.59
CA ASN A 365 2.51 1.04 24.62
C ASN A 365 4.04 1.18 24.49
N PHE A 366 4.66 0.56 23.49
CA PHE A 366 6.11 0.58 23.29
C PHE A 366 6.47 1.61 22.19
N GLU A 367 7.15 2.70 22.56
CA GLU A 367 7.85 3.53 21.57
C GLU A 367 9.10 2.76 21.11
N ALA A 368 9.15 2.41 19.83
CA ALA A 368 10.32 1.74 19.28
C ALA A 368 11.54 2.68 19.32
N PRO A 369 12.71 2.22 19.81
CA PRO A 369 13.94 3.00 19.72
C PRO A 369 14.34 3.26 18.25
N PRO A 370 15.13 4.30 17.96
CA PRO A 370 15.56 4.60 16.60
C PRO A 370 16.48 3.50 16.05
N ILE A 371 16.28 3.08 14.78
CA ILE A 371 16.98 1.96 14.12
C ILE A 371 18.49 1.96 14.37
N LYS A 372 19.15 3.13 14.27
CA LYS A 372 20.60 3.31 14.47
C LYS A 372 21.11 2.96 15.88
N SER A 373 20.23 2.64 16.83
CA SER A 373 20.56 2.27 18.21
C SER A 373 20.17 0.85 18.61
N LEU A 374 19.48 0.10 17.73
CA LEU A 374 19.06 -1.27 18.05
C LEU A 374 20.21 -2.24 17.87
N THR A 375 20.34 -3.16 18.82
CA THR A 375 21.12 -4.38 18.61
C THR A 375 20.38 -5.34 17.67
N GLU A 376 21.11 -6.24 17.00
CA GLU A 376 20.54 -7.28 16.14
C GLU A 376 19.45 -8.08 16.87
N SER A 377 19.71 -8.52 18.11
CA SER A 377 18.74 -9.27 18.90
C SER A 377 17.46 -8.49 19.20
N GLU A 378 17.55 -7.18 19.45
CA GLU A 378 16.39 -6.32 19.69
C GLU A 378 15.55 -6.13 18.43
N ALA A 379 16.19 -5.90 17.29
CA ALA A 379 15.51 -5.77 15.99
C ALA A 379 14.80 -7.07 15.60
N LEU A 380 15.47 -8.21 15.78
CA LEU A 380 14.90 -9.53 15.57
C LEU A 380 13.69 -9.79 16.48
N ASN A 381 13.81 -9.49 17.77
CA ASN A 381 12.73 -9.62 18.73
C ASN A 381 11.53 -8.74 18.36
N LEU A 382 11.77 -7.49 17.95
CA LEU A 382 10.71 -6.59 17.51
C LEU A 382 10.00 -7.10 16.25
N GLY A 383 10.76 -7.60 15.26
CA GLY A 383 10.21 -8.25 14.08
C GLY A 383 9.33 -9.46 14.41
N TYR A 384 9.78 -10.31 15.37
CA TYR A 384 8.98 -11.43 15.84
C TYR A 384 7.70 -10.99 16.57
N LYS A 385 7.75 -9.93 17.39
CA LYS A 385 6.55 -9.37 18.04
C LYS A 385 5.47 -8.98 17.04
N TYR A 386 5.85 -8.23 16.00
CA TYR A 386 4.90 -7.85 14.95
C TYR A 386 4.34 -9.10 14.24
N LYS A 387 5.15 -10.11 13.92
CA LYS A 387 4.61 -11.34 13.31
C LYS A 387 3.66 -12.12 14.21
N CYS A 388 3.92 -12.17 15.51
CA CYS A 388 2.96 -12.73 16.46
C CYS A 388 1.61 -12.02 16.35
N GLN A 389 1.60 -10.68 16.32
CA GLN A 389 0.37 -9.91 16.14
C GLN A 389 -0.31 -10.20 14.79
N SER A 390 0.46 -10.27 13.70
CA SER A 390 -0.07 -10.62 12.37
C SER A 390 -0.75 -11.98 12.39
N THR A 391 -0.08 -12.98 12.98
CA THR A 391 -0.56 -14.36 13.01
C THR A 391 -1.81 -14.49 13.88
N ILE A 392 -1.87 -13.78 15.01
CA ILE A 392 -3.09 -13.71 15.84
C ILE A 392 -4.24 -13.10 15.04
N LEU A 393 -4.02 -11.96 14.36
CA LEU A 393 -5.04 -11.32 13.53
C LEU A 393 -5.52 -12.26 12.41
N GLU A 394 -4.61 -12.95 11.72
CA GLU A 394 -4.98 -13.93 10.69
C GLU A 394 -5.84 -15.07 11.26
N ILE A 395 -5.50 -15.61 12.44
CA ILE A 395 -6.33 -16.62 13.13
C ILE A 395 -7.73 -16.07 13.44
N MET A 396 -7.83 -14.83 13.93
CA MET A 396 -9.11 -14.18 14.17
C MET A 396 -9.92 -14.05 12.87
N ALA A 397 -9.28 -13.67 11.75
CA ALA A 397 -9.94 -13.58 10.44
C ALA A 397 -10.47 -14.93 9.97
N TYR A 398 -9.68 -16.01 10.08
CA TYR A 398 -10.12 -17.37 9.74
C TYR A 398 -11.31 -17.80 10.60
N ASP A 399 -11.30 -17.50 11.90
CA ASP A 399 -12.41 -17.83 12.79
C ASP A 399 -13.71 -17.12 12.41
N MET A 400 -13.63 -15.81 12.15
CA MET A 400 -14.76 -15.01 11.69
C MET A 400 -15.33 -15.50 10.37
N PHE A 401 -14.44 -15.80 9.42
CA PHE A 401 -14.83 -16.31 8.12
C PHE A 401 -15.58 -17.65 8.25
N MET A 402 -15.08 -18.55 9.10
CA MET A 402 -15.73 -19.82 9.39
C MET A 402 -17.10 -19.63 10.07
N LYS A 403 -17.21 -18.73 11.07
CA LYS A 403 -18.48 -18.38 11.71
C LYS A 403 -19.50 -17.85 10.69
N LYS A 404 -19.09 -16.92 9.81
CA LYS A 404 -19.95 -16.39 8.73
C LYS A 404 -20.41 -17.47 7.76
N LYS A 405 -19.50 -18.37 7.34
CA LYS A 405 -19.83 -19.48 6.45
C LYS A 405 -20.82 -20.46 7.09
N LEU A 406 -20.66 -20.77 8.38
CA LEU A 406 -21.61 -21.59 9.13
C LEU A 406 -22.99 -20.93 9.21
N LEU A 407 -23.06 -19.63 9.55
CA LEU A 407 -24.33 -18.88 9.56
C LEU A 407 -25.01 -18.85 8.19
N TYR A 408 -24.24 -18.72 7.11
CA TYR A 408 -24.76 -18.78 5.73
C TYR A 408 -25.33 -20.16 5.40
N VAL A 409 -24.63 -21.24 5.75
CA VAL A 409 -25.12 -22.62 5.56
C VAL A 409 -26.37 -22.87 6.41
N GLU A 410 -26.41 -22.40 7.66
CA GLU A 410 -27.61 -22.48 8.50
C GLU A 410 -28.80 -21.71 7.93
N SER A 411 -28.57 -20.57 7.25
CA SER A 411 -29.64 -19.83 6.56
C SER A 411 -30.17 -20.59 5.34
N LEU A 412 -29.30 -21.23 4.55
CA LEU A 412 -29.70 -22.07 3.41
C LEU A 412 -30.49 -23.30 3.86
N VAL A 413 -30.05 -23.97 4.94
CA VAL A 413 -30.77 -25.12 5.51
C VAL A 413 -32.14 -24.70 6.06
N LYS A 414 -32.26 -23.49 6.62
CA LYS A 414 -33.54 -22.92 7.06
C LYS A 414 -34.46 -22.58 5.88
N GLU A 415 -33.94 -22.08 4.76
CA GLU A 415 -34.72 -21.84 3.54
C GLU A 415 -35.23 -23.16 2.90
N ASP A 416 -34.44 -24.24 2.94
CA ASP A 416 -34.85 -25.56 2.46
C ASP A 416 -35.89 -26.23 3.37
N THR A 417 -35.79 -26.06 4.70
CA THR A 417 -36.76 -26.61 5.67
C THR A 417 -38.07 -25.81 5.75
N GLU A 418 -38.09 -24.53 5.37
CA GLU A 418 -39.33 -23.74 5.31
C GLU A 418 -40.27 -24.16 4.16
N SER A 419 -39.80 -24.95 3.19
CA SER A 419 -40.63 -25.53 2.13
C SER A 419 -41.36 -26.84 2.52
N SER A 420 -40.99 -27.46 3.64
CA SER A 420 -41.58 -28.72 4.12
C SER A 420 -41.52 -28.85 5.64
N GLU A 421 -42.27 -28.03 6.38
CA GLU A 421 -42.91 -28.41 7.67
C GLU A 421 -43.72 -27.25 8.28
N LYS A 422 -44.85 -26.89 7.65
CA LYS A 422 -45.96 -26.27 8.39
C LYS A 422 -46.80 -27.36 9.04
N ALA A 423 -46.32 -27.91 10.16
CA ALA A 423 -47.11 -28.35 11.31
C ALA A 423 -46.25 -29.22 12.26
N LYS A 424 -46.25 -28.82 13.54
CA LYS A 424 -45.80 -29.55 14.75
C LYS A 424 -44.33 -29.36 15.17
N SER A 425 -44.08 -28.34 15.97
CA SER A 425 -43.86 -28.50 17.42
C SER A 425 -43.21 -27.23 18.00
N ALA A 426 -44.04 -26.44 18.67
CA ALA A 426 -43.60 -25.38 19.56
C ALA A 426 -43.13 -26.00 20.89
N VAL A 427 -42.04 -26.78 20.89
CA VAL A 427 -41.26 -27.14 22.09
C VAL A 427 -39.88 -27.60 21.59
N ASN A 428 -38.90 -26.68 21.53
CA ASN A 428 -37.43 -26.92 21.62
C ASN A 428 -36.60 -25.74 21.05
N SER A 429 -37.01 -24.48 21.25
CA SER A 429 -36.17 -23.31 20.91
C SER A 429 -35.42 -22.71 22.12
N GLU A 430 -35.31 -23.45 23.23
CA GLU A 430 -34.54 -23.04 24.40
C GLU A 430 -33.60 -24.17 24.81
N LYS A 431 -32.47 -24.33 24.08
CA LYS A 431 -31.23 -24.96 24.59
C LYS A 431 -30.09 -24.84 23.58
N SER A 432 -29.58 -23.62 23.43
CA SER A 432 -28.16 -23.36 23.13
C SER A 432 -27.83 -21.88 23.38
N LYS A 433 -28.23 -21.34 24.54
CA LYS A 433 -27.46 -20.22 25.11
C LYS A 433 -26.15 -20.81 25.60
N THR A 434 -25.13 -20.77 24.76
CA THR A 434 -23.75 -20.98 25.20
C THR A 434 -23.45 -19.96 26.30
N ILE A 435 -22.89 -20.50 27.37
CA ILE A 435 -22.56 -19.87 28.64
C ILE A 435 -21.50 -18.78 28.39
N ASN A 436 -21.69 -17.59 28.99
CA ASN A 436 -20.76 -16.46 29.12
C ASN A 436 -19.28 -16.73 28.76
N GLY A 437 -18.95 -16.75 27.47
CA GLY A 437 -17.58 -16.72 26.97
C GLY A 437 -17.31 -15.35 26.36
N TYR A 438 -16.16 -14.76 26.64
CA TYR A 438 -15.67 -13.53 26.00
C TYR A 438 -15.64 -13.78 24.47
N ASP A 439 -16.63 -13.29 23.73
CA ASP A 439 -16.75 -13.62 22.32
C ASP A 439 -15.84 -12.72 21.48
N LEU A 440 -15.43 -13.22 20.30
CA LEU A 440 -14.54 -12.46 19.41
C LEU A 440 -15.14 -11.08 19.04
N GLU A 441 -16.46 -10.99 18.96
CA GLU A 441 -17.19 -9.75 18.72
C GLU A 441 -17.03 -8.74 19.87
N ASP A 442 -17.00 -9.20 21.12
CA ASP A 442 -16.77 -8.35 22.30
C ASP A 442 -15.35 -7.75 22.29
N VAL A 443 -14.37 -8.51 21.78
CA VAL A 443 -12.98 -8.02 21.63
C VAL A 443 -12.91 -6.86 20.64
N PHE A 444 -13.55 -6.97 19.47
CA PHE A 444 -13.55 -5.90 18.47
C PHE A 444 -14.37 -4.69 18.89
N LEU A 445 -15.50 -4.89 19.58
CA LEU A 445 -16.26 -3.80 20.18
C LEU A 445 -15.40 -3.03 21.18
N ASN A 446 -14.71 -3.74 22.09
CA ASN A 446 -13.80 -3.12 23.05
C ASN A 446 -12.66 -2.36 22.35
N TRP A 447 -12.03 -2.91 21.31
CA TRP A 447 -10.98 -2.21 20.56
C TRP A 447 -11.49 -0.94 19.85
N SER A 448 -12.73 -0.96 19.38
CA SER A 448 -13.37 0.18 18.73
C SER A 448 -13.75 1.29 19.72
N GLU A 449 -14.14 0.94 20.95
CA GLU A 449 -14.52 1.89 22.00
C GLU A 449 -13.30 2.50 22.72
N SER A 450 -12.21 1.75 22.85
CA SER A 450 -11.05 2.09 23.71
C SER A 450 -9.93 2.89 23.04
N SER A 451 -10.11 3.39 21.81
CA SER A 451 -9.08 4.05 20.97
C SER A 451 -7.85 3.18 20.60
N LEU A 452 -7.81 1.92 21.06
CA LEU A 452 -6.74 0.95 20.77
C LEU A 452 -6.57 0.70 19.27
N LEU A 453 -7.66 0.68 18.49
CA LEU A 453 -7.56 0.53 17.04
C LEU A 453 -6.78 1.69 16.40
N GLY A 454 -7.00 2.92 16.87
CA GLY A 454 -6.28 4.09 16.37
C GLY A 454 -4.79 4.05 16.70
N SER A 455 -4.43 3.57 17.90
CA SER A 455 -3.02 3.41 18.28
C SER A 455 -2.34 2.26 17.55
N LEU A 456 -3.04 1.15 17.30
CA LEU A 456 -2.56 0.03 16.47
C LEU A 456 -2.26 0.50 15.05
N ILE A 457 -3.21 1.18 14.40
CA ILE A 457 -3.02 1.72 13.05
C ILE A 457 -1.81 2.66 13.04
N LYS A 458 -1.71 3.59 14.00
CA LYS A 458 -0.56 4.52 14.09
C LYS A 458 0.78 3.80 14.28
N SER A 459 0.82 2.74 15.09
CA SER A 459 2.03 1.94 15.34
C SER A 459 2.48 1.15 14.12
N TYR A 460 1.52 0.63 13.34
CA TYR A 460 1.80 -0.13 12.12
C TYR A 460 2.12 0.77 10.92
N THR A 461 1.60 1.99 10.87
CA THR A 461 1.83 2.94 9.78
C THR A 461 3.02 3.88 10.00
N SER A 462 3.64 3.90 11.19
CA SER A 462 4.90 4.63 11.39
C SER A 462 6.01 3.97 10.57
N CYS A 463 6.26 4.55 9.39
CA CYS A 463 7.29 4.10 8.48
C CYS A 463 8.66 4.47 9.06
N GLU A 464 9.48 3.46 9.33
CA GLU A 464 10.88 3.63 9.72
C GLU A 464 11.82 3.44 8.52
N TYR A 465 11.27 3.39 7.31
CA TYR A 465 12.07 3.23 6.10
C TYR A 465 12.79 4.54 5.80
N ASP A 466 14.10 4.54 6.06
CA ASP A 466 14.99 5.66 5.83
C ASP A 466 15.89 5.36 4.63
N ASN A 467 15.63 6.05 3.52
CA ASN A 467 16.48 5.98 2.31
C ASN A 467 17.94 6.32 2.61
N GLU A 468 18.21 7.12 3.64
CA GLU A 468 19.55 7.47 4.08
C GLU A 468 20.29 6.25 4.63
N VAL A 469 19.62 5.33 5.35
CA VAL A 469 20.24 4.11 5.89
C VAL A 469 20.70 3.19 4.75
N LEU A 470 19.86 2.98 3.74
CA LEU A 470 20.23 2.18 2.57
C LEU A 470 21.36 2.84 1.76
N TYR A 471 21.31 4.17 1.60
CA TYR A 471 22.37 4.92 0.93
C TYR A 471 23.70 4.81 1.70
N GLN A 472 23.69 4.98 3.02
CA GLN A 472 24.87 4.82 3.87
C GLN A 472 25.48 3.41 3.76
N ALA A 473 24.66 2.36 3.68
CA ALA A 473 25.13 1.00 3.44
C ALA A 473 25.80 0.84 2.07
N LYS A 474 25.24 1.41 1.01
CA LYS A 474 25.87 1.39 -0.33
C LYS A 474 27.19 2.15 -0.36
N VAL A 475 27.26 3.28 0.34
CA VAL A 475 28.49 4.10 0.47
C VAL A 475 29.56 3.33 1.25
N SER A 476 29.22 2.69 2.37
CA SER A 476 30.19 1.94 3.18
C SER A 476 30.74 0.71 2.45
N VAL A 477 29.91 0.04 1.64
CA VAL A 477 30.35 -1.05 0.75
C VAL A 477 31.29 -0.52 -0.33
N SER A 478 30.94 0.59 -0.96
CA SER A 478 31.79 1.25 -1.97
C SER A 478 33.15 1.63 -1.36
N LEU A 479 33.17 2.12 -0.12
CA LEU A 479 34.39 2.44 0.62
C LEU A 479 35.29 1.20 0.83
N VAL A 480 34.72 0.08 1.29
CA VAL A 480 35.46 -1.18 1.48
C VAL A 480 35.99 -1.70 0.14
N VAL A 481 35.18 -1.65 -0.92
CA VAL A 481 35.57 -2.08 -2.26
C VAL A 481 36.77 -1.27 -2.78
N VAL A 482 36.73 0.06 -2.65
CA VAL A 482 37.84 0.94 -3.06
C VAL A 482 39.10 0.68 -2.23
N HIS A 483 38.94 0.46 -0.92
CA HIS A 483 40.03 0.07 -0.04
C HIS A 483 40.68 -1.25 -0.47
N VAL A 484 39.87 -2.27 -0.77
CA VAL A 484 40.32 -3.57 -1.27
C VAL A 484 41.02 -3.42 -2.63
N MET A 485 40.51 -2.60 -3.56
CA MET A 485 41.17 -2.31 -4.84
C MET A 485 42.58 -1.74 -4.63
N GLY A 486 42.72 -0.79 -3.69
CA GLY A 486 44.02 -0.21 -3.34
C GLY A 486 44.99 -1.27 -2.79
N ARG A 487 44.52 -2.17 -1.93
CA ARG A 487 45.36 -3.23 -1.34
C ARG A 487 45.72 -4.33 -2.33
N LEU A 488 44.79 -4.75 -3.20
CA LEU A 488 45.07 -5.73 -4.25
C LEU A 488 46.10 -5.24 -5.27
N SER A 489 46.23 -3.93 -5.47
CA SER A 489 47.28 -3.36 -6.32
C SER A 489 48.71 -3.55 -5.78
N SER A 490 48.84 -3.90 -4.49
CA SER A 490 50.09 -4.24 -3.82
C SER A 490 50.38 -5.75 -3.74
N ASP A 491 49.67 -6.56 -4.54
CA ASP A 491 49.74 -8.04 -4.61
C ASP A 491 49.45 -8.79 -3.30
N ASN A 492 48.88 -8.11 -2.29
CA ASN A 492 48.43 -8.73 -1.04
C ASN A 492 46.94 -9.06 -1.12
N THR A 493 46.60 -10.33 -1.36
CA THR A 493 45.20 -10.81 -1.42
C THR A 493 44.62 -11.19 -0.05
N GLY A 494 45.43 -11.21 1.02
CA GLY A 494 44.99 -11.57 2.36
C GLY A 494 44.30 -12.96 2.43
N SER A 495 43.25 -13.05 3.25
CA SER A 495 42.40 -14.24 3.42
C SER A 495 41.09 -14.19 2.61
N MET A 496 40.98 -13.25 1.66
CA MET A 496 39.76 -13.08 0.87
C MET A 496 39.52 -14.25 -0.09
N SER A 497 38.25 -14.53 -0.40
CA SER A 497 37.87 -15.57 -1.35
C SER A 497 38.27 -15.19 -2.78
N VAL A 498 38.58 -16.21 -3.59
CA VAL A 498 39.03 -16.02 -4.98
C VAL A 498 37.93 -15.35 -5.81
N SER A 499 36.68 -15.73 -5.56
CA SER A 499 35.50 -15.13 -6.20
C SER A 499 35.39 -13.63 -5.91
N LEU A 500 35.59 -13.22 -4.64
CA LEU A 500 35.56 -11.81 -4.26
C LEU A 500 36.68 -11.01 -4.96
N VAL A 501 37.91 -11.55 -4.96
CA VAL A 501 39.07 -10.93 -5.61
C VAL A 501 38.84 -10.74 -7.11
N GLU A 502 38.33 -11.75 -7.80
CA GLU A 502 38.02 -11.67 -9.24
C GLU A 502 36.97 -10.59 -9.54
N LYS A 503 35.92 -10.51 -8.72
CA LYS A 503 34.85 -9.52 -8.89
C LYS A 503 35.34 -8.10 -8.61
N VAL A 504 36.12 -7.89 -7.56
CA VAL A 504 36.74 -6.58 -7.28
C VAL A 504 37.68 -6.20 -8.43
N HIS A 505 38.43 -7.15 -8.99
CA HIS A 505 39.28 -6.90 -10.14
C HIS A 505 38.46 -6.52 -11.39
N ASN A 506 37.36 -7.21 -11.67
CA ASN A 506 36.46 -6.87 -12.77
C ASN A 506 35.80 -5.50 -12.58
N LEU A 507 35.38 -5.17 -11.36
CA LEU A 507 34.84 -3.85 -11.04
C LEU A 507 35.91 -2.77 -11.18
N SER A 508 37.17 -3.04 -10.79
CA SER A 508 38.28 -2.10 -10.94
C SER A 508 38.56 -1.79 -12.42
N LYS A 509 38.52 -2.80 -13.31
CA LYS A 509 38.63 -2.59 -14.75
C LYS A 509 37.53 -1.68 -15.29
N LYS A 510 36.28 -1.89 -14.85
CA LYS A 510 35.15 -1.04 -15.23
C LYS A 510 35.30 0.38 -14.69
N LEU A 511 35.72 0.54 -13.43
CA LEU A 511 35.98 1.85 -12.81
C LEU A 511 37.06 2.63 -13.58
N PHE A 512 38.17 1.97 -13.93
CA PHE A 512 39.26 2.58 -14.71
C PHE A 512 38.87 2.94 -16.14
N SER A 513 37.80 2.33 -16.68
CA SER A 513 37.28 2.65 -18.01
C SER A 513 36.30 3.83 -18.03
N GLN A 514 35.93 4.38 -16.87
CA GLN A 514 35.04 5.53 -16.78
C GLN A 514 35.69 6.81 -17.31
N LEU A 515 34.89 7.67 -17.95
CA LEU A 515 35.33 8.98 -18.46
C LEU A 515 35.89 9.86 -17.34
N ALA A 516 35.18 9.93 -16.21
CA ALA A 516 35.61 10.64 -15.00
C ALA A 516 37.00 10.20 -14.49
N PHE A 517 37.32 8.91 -14.57
CA PHE A 517 38.63 8.40 -14.16
C PHE A 517 39.74 8.88 -15.10
N SER A 518 39.46 8.91 -16.41
CA SER A 518 40.39 9.41 -17.42
C SER A 518 40.64 10.92 -17.28
N GLU A 519 39.61 11.69 -16.92
CA GLU A 519 39.74 13.13 -16.63
C GLU A 519 40.64 13.40 -15.42
N LEU A 520 40.50 12.62 -14.34
CA LEU A 520 41.37 12.71 -13.16
C LEU A 520 42.82 12.36 -13.49
N MET A 521 43.05 11.33 -14.31
CA MET A 521 44.39 10.96 -14.77
C MET A 521 45.07 12.10 -15.52
N VAL A 522 44.37 12.78 -16.44
CA VAL A 522 44.89 13.96 -17.16
C VAL A 522 45.11 15.13 -16.19
N GLY A 523 44.19 15.34 -15.25
CA GLY A 523 44.28 16.35 -14.21
C GLY A 523 45.54 16.21 -13.37
N TYR A 524 45.80 15.02 -12.81
CA TYR A 524 46.96 14.79 -11.94
C TYR A 524 48.28 14.81 -12.74
N SER A 525 48.28 14.30 -13.98
CA SER A 525 49.48 14.36 -14.84
C SER A 525 49.89 15.81 -15.14
N ARG A 526 48.93 16.72 -15.31
CA ARG A 526 49.19 18.17 -15.45
C ARG A 526 49.78 18.82 -14.20
N HIS A 527 49.57 18.23 -13.02
CA HIS A 527 50.12 18.71 -11.74
C HIS A 527 51.49 18.10 -11.41
N GLY A 528 52.10 17.34 -12.33
CA GLY A 528 53.48 16.86 -12.21
C GLY A 528 53.63 15.48 -11.57
N TYR A 529 52.55 14.73 -11.40
CA TYR A 529 52.62 13.33 -10.94
C TYR A 529 53.05 12.39 -12.07
N SER A 530 53.88 11.39 -11.76
CA SER A 530 54.39 10.38 -12.70
C SER A 530 53.26 9.51 -13.28
N GLU A 531 53.19 9.39 -14.60
CA GLU A 531 52.22 8.51 -15.28
C GLU A 531 52.47 7.03 -14.92
N GLY A 532 51.40 6.27 -14.63
CA GLY A 532 51.51 4.82 -14.44
C GLY A 532 50.67 4.25 -13.28
N ARG A 533 51.17 3.19 -12.65
CA ARG A 533 50.50 2.48 -11.52
C ARG A 533 50.39 3.35 -10.26
N GLU A 534 51.39 4.19 -9.99
CA GLU A 534 51.40 5.09 -8.84
C GLU A 534 50.28 6.13 -8.91
N LEU A 535 50.03 6.69 -10.10
CA LEU A 535 48.96 7.66 -10.32
C LEU A 535 47.56 7.07 -10.08
N LYS A 536 47.34 5.83 -10.53
CA LYS A 536 46.07 5.12 -10.28
C LYS A 536 45.86 4.85 -8.79
N ALA A 537 46.92 4.48 -8.06
CA ALA A 537 46.86 4.27 -6.62
C ALA A 537 46.50 5.57 -5.86
N LEU A 538 47.04 6.71 -6.28
CA LEU A 538 46.71 8.02 -5.71
C LEU A 538 45.23 8.38 -5.91
N ILE A 539 44.70 8.24 -7.14
CA ILE A 539 43.28 8.53 -7.42
C ILE A 539 42.35 7.62 -6.61
N ILE A 540 42.69 6.34 -6.46
CA ILE A 540 41.93 5.38 -5.63
C ILE A 540 41.98 5.77 -4.15
N SER A 541 43.14 6.24 -3.65
CA SER A 541 43.28 6.73 -2.28
C SER A 541 42.45 8.00 -2.03
N ASP A 542 42.40 8.93 -2.99
CA ASP A 542 41.60 10.14 -2.85
C ASP A 542 40.09 9.84 -2.93
N LEU A 543 39.69 8.91 -3.81
CA LEU A 543 38.31 8.40 -3.87
C LEU A 543 37.89 7.74 -2.54
N TYR A 544 38.80 7.00 -1.90
CA TYR A 544 38.56 6.42 -0.57
C TYR A 544 38.24 7.51 0.47
N TYR A 545 39.03 8.59 0.56
CA TYR A 545 38.78 9.66 1.53
C TYR A 545 37.50 10.46 1.21
N HIS A 546 37.14 10.60 -0.06
CA HIS A 546 35.86 11.20 -0.45
C HIS A 546 34.67 10.34 0.00
N LEU A 547 34.71 9.02 -0.20
CA LEU A 547 33.68 8.09 0.26
C LEU A 547 33.61 8.02 1.79
N GLN A 548 34.76 8.05 2.47
CA GLN A 548 34.80 8.12 3.94
C GLN A 548 34.16 9.42 4.43
N GLY A 549 34.44 10.55 3.78
CA GLY A 549 33.80 11.82 4.07
C GLY A 549 32.29 11.77 3.88
N GLU A 550 31.80 11.18 2.79
CA GLU A 550 30.36 11.02 2.53
C GLU A 550 29.68 10.18 3.63
N LEU A 551 30.32 9.10 4.08
CA LEU A 551 29.82 8.26 5.19
C LEU A 551 29.78 9.02 6.52
N GLU A 552 30.72 9.94 6.75
CA GLU A 552 30.77 10.85 7.90
C GLU A 552 29.80 12.05 7.76
N GLY A 553 29.05 12.14 6.65
CA GLY A 553 28.05 13.19 6.38
C GLY A 553 28.57 14.40 5.59
N ARG A 554 29.82 14.37 5.10
CA ARG A 554 30.38 15.41 4.22
C ARG A 554 30.05 15.11 2.75
N LYS A 555 29.12 15.86 2.18
CA LYS A 555 28.70 15.72 0.78
C LYS A 555 29.88 15.93 -0.19
N ILE A 556 30.09 14.98 -1.10
CA ILE A 556 31.04 15.08 -2.21
C ILE A 556 30.55 16.15 -3.20
N SER A 557 31.41 17.11 -3.53
CA SER A 557 31.11 18.18 -4.49
C SER A 557 30.94 17.62 -5.92
N PRO A 558 30.12 18.26 -6.78
CA PRO A 558 29.97 17.87 -8.18
C PRO A 558 31.33 17.83 -8.89
N GLY A 559 31.57 16.76 -9.65
CA GLY A 559 32.82 16.55 -10.40
C GLY A 559 33.19 15.07 -10.54
N PRO A 560 34.40 14.76 -11.06
CA PRO A 560 34.79 13.40 -11.42
C PRO A 560 34.72 12.40 -10.25
N PHE A 561 35.04 12.82 -9.01
CA PHE A 561 34.92 11.96 -7.84
C PHE A 561 33.46 11.65 -7.47
N LYS A 562 32.51 12.57 -7.71
CA LYS A 562 31.08 12.29 -7.49
C LYS A 562 30.57 11.26 -8.48
N GLU A 563 30.94 11.38 -9.76
CA GLU A 563 30.57 10.42 -10.82
C GLU A 563 31.14 9.02 -10.54
N LEU A 564 32.41 8.93 -10.11
CA LEU A 564 33.01 7.64 -9.72
C LEU A 564 32.35 7.04 -8.47
N SER A 565 32.01 7.87 -7.46
CA SER A 565 31.28 7.40 -6.28
C SER A 565 29.89 6.87 -6.64
N GLN A 566 29.19 7.54 -7.55
CA GLN A 566 27.86 7.16 -7.99
C GLN A 566 27.89 5.87 -8.81
N PHE A 567 28.87 5.71 -9.69
CA PHE A 567 29.10 4.45 -10.41
C PHE A 567 29.31 3.25 -9.47
N LEU A 568 30.03 3.44 -8.35
CA LEU A 568 30.24 2.39 -7.35
C LEU A 568 28.95 2.08 -6.55
N ILE A 569 28.21 3.11 -6.15
CA ILE A 569 26.93 2.98 -5.42
C ILE A 569 25.85 2.30 -6.28
N GLU A 570 25.83 2.59 -7.57
CA GLU A 570 24.92 1.99 -8.55
C GLU A 570 25.39 0.62 -9.07
N SER A 571 26.58 0.16 -8.63
CA SER A 571 27.11 -1.13 -9.07
C SER A 571 26.30 -2.29 -8.49
N GLU A 572 26.14 -3.35 -9.27
CA GLU A 572 25.49 -4.61 -8.87
C GLU A 572 26.33 -5.44 -7.87
N PHE A 573 27.32 -4.83 -7.20
CA PHE A 573 28.21 -5.52 -6.29
C PHE A 573 27.47 -6.11 -5.07
N LEU A 574 26.43 -5.43 -4.58
CA LEU A 574 25.63 -5.93 -3.45
C LEU A 574 24.63 -7.02 -3.83
N GLN A 575 24.20 -7.09 -5.10
CA GLN A 575 23.21 -8.06 -5.57
C GLN A 575 23.65 -9.52 -5.42
N MET A 576 24.97 -9.78 -5.34
CA MET A 576 25.48 -11.13 -5.10
C MET A 576 25.31 -11.60 -3.65
N TYR A 577 25.17 -10.64 -2.73
CA TYR A 577 24.93 -10.86 -1.31
C TYR A 577 23.46 -10.64 -0.96
N GLU A 578 22.64 -10.20 -1.91
CA GLU A 578 21.21 -10.15 -1.73
C GLU A 578 20.67 -11.56 -1.50
N GLY A 579 19.96 -11.73 -0.39
CA GLY A 579 19.29 -12.98 -0.08
C GLY A 579 18.19 -13.24 -1.11
N LYS A 580 18.50 -13.94 -2.21
CA LYS A 580 17.47 -14.55 -3.06
C LYS A 580 16.77 -15.59 -2.21
N TYR A 581 15.65 -15.20 -1.62
CA TYR A 581 14.87 -16.07 -0.78
C TYR A 581 14.18 -17.12 -1.65
N ASN A 582 14.88 -18.21 -1.94
CA ASN A 582 14.27 -19.47 -2.34
C ASN A 582 13.53 -19.97 -1.11
N GLY A 583 12.22 -19.76 -1.05
CA GLY A 583 11.44 -20.09 0.14
C GLY A 583 11.75 -21.50 0.63
N ASP A 584 12.37 -21.64 1.79
CA ASP A 584 12.34 -22.91 2.49
C ASP A 584 10.91 -23.10 2.99
N LEU A 585 10.26 -24.20 2.62
CA LEU A 585 8.86 -24.50 2.98
C LEU A 585 8.64 -24.62 4.52
N PHE A 586 9.71 -24.71 5.32
CA PHE A 586 9.65 -24.94 6.78
C PHE A 586 10.65 -24.13 7.59
N ALA A 587 11.48 -23.33 6.95
CA ALA A 587 12.20 -22.35 7.72
C ALA A 587 11.15 -21.36 8.21
N THR A 588 11.07 -21.19 9.52
CA THR A 588 10.58 -20.01 10.24
C THR A 588 11.31 -18.75 9.76
N ALA A 589 11.24 -18.51 8.46
CA ALA A 589 12.14 -17.69 7.67
C ALA A 589 11.46 -17.19 6.38
N GLU A 590 10.14 -17.42 6.26
CA GLU A 590 9.24 -16.27 6.03
C GLU A 590 9.44 -15.16 7.08
N ASP A 591 10.10 -15.45 8.20
CA ASP A 591 10.15 -14.54 9.31
C ASP A 591 11.11 -13.37 9.07
N LEU A 592 12.35 -13.48 8.59
CA LEU A 592 13.20 -12.28 8.56
C LEU A 592 13.61 -11.96 7.13
N HIS A 593 12.95 -10.97 6.52
CA HIS A 593 13.38 -10.33 5.29
C HIS A 593 14.73 -9.63 5.55
N LEU A 594 15.82 -10.39 5.52
CA LEU A 594 17.17 -9.86 5.49
C LEU A 594 17.52 -9.63 4.03
N LEU A 595 17.82 -8.38 3.68
CA LEU A 595 18.21 -8.01 2.32
C LEU A 595 19.58 -8.59 1.99
N PHE A 596 20.51 -8.60 2.95
CA PHE A 596 21.91 -9.02 2.75
C PHE A 596 22.33 -10.19 3.65
N ASP A 597 23.06 -11.16 3.08
CA ASP A 597 23.68 -12.28 3.80
C ASP A 597 25.04 -11.86 4.39
N LEU A 598 25.03 -11.44 5.67
CA LEU A 598 26.23 -10.96 6.36
C LEU A 598 27.24 -12.06 6.67
N GLU A 599 26.78 -13.28 6.95
CA GLU A 599 27.66 -14.41 7.25
C GLU A 599 28.51 -14.77 6.02
N ARG A 600 27.90 -14.73 4.84
CA ARG A 600 28.63 -14.90 3.59
C ARG A 600 29.63 -13.78 3.34
N ILE A 601 29.27 -12.51 3.59
CA ILE A 601 30.19 -11.38 3.43
C ILE A 601 31.39 -11.54 4.37
N ARG A 602 31.17 -11.93 5.63
CA ARG A 602 32.24 -12.22 6.60
C ARG A 602 33.16 -13.34 6.10
N ALA A 603 32.58 -14.43 5.58
CA ALA A 603 33.32 -15.56 5.05
C ALA A 603 34.14 -15.21 3.79
N ASP A 604 33.57 -14.47 2.85
CA ASP A 604 34.24 -14.04 1.62
C ASP A 604 35.40 -13.07 1.89
N LEU A 605 35.26 -12.19 2.89
CA LEU A 605 36.33 -11.30 3.32
C LEU A 605 37.39 -12.03 4.16
N GLY A 606 37.00 -13.09 4.87
CA GLY A 606 37.88 -13.83 5.78
C GLY A 606 38.33 -12.96 6.97
N ILE A 607 37.45 -12.09 7.47
CA ILE A 607 37.74 -11.04 8.47
C ILE A 607 38.38 -11.61 9.74
N ASP A 608 37.98 -12.81 10.16
CA ASP A 608 38.49 -13.44 11.39
C ASP A 608 40.01 -13.70 11.32
N MET A 609 40.54 -13.89 10.12
CA MET A 609 41.97 -14.09 9.89
C MET A 609 42.75 -12.77 9.78
N TRP A 610 42.06 -11.63 9.67
CA TRP A 610 42.71 -10.33 9.48
C TRP A 610 43.47 -9.86 10.72
N ASP A 611 43.05 -10.29 11.93
CA ASP A 611 43.73 -9.98 13.19
C ASP A 611 45.18 -10.47 13.22
N TYR A 612 45.47 -11.51 12.46
CA TYR A 612 46.77 -12.18 12.37
C TYR A 612 47.56 -11.82 11.10
N SER A 613 47.09 -10.84 10.32
CA SER A 613 47.68 -10.45 9.03
C SER A 613 47.90 -8.93 8.93
N GLU A 614 48.52 -8.49 7.83
CA GLU A 614 48.68 -7.06 7.51
C GLU A 614 47.33 -6.32 7.31
N TRP A 615 46.21 -7.06 7.24
CA TRP A 615 44.86 -6.53 7.11
C TRP A 615 44.23 -6.08 8.44
N LYS A 616 44.92 -6.22 9.58
CA LYS A 616 44.40 -5.81 10.89
C LYS A 616 43.86 -4.37 10.91
N ALA A 617 44.56 -3.43 10.29
CA ALA A 617 44.12 -2.03 10.22
C ALA A 617 42.90 -1.80 9.30
N SER A 618 42.59 -2.76 8.43
CA SER A 618 41.45 -2.72 7.49
C SER A 618 40.16 -3.29 8.10
N LYS A 619 40.27 -4.03 9.21
CA LYS A 619 39.15 -4.69 9.87
C LYS A 619 38.08 -3.71 10.35
N SER A 620 38.47 -2.57 10.90
CA SER A 620 37.52 -1.54 11.35
C SER A 620 36.64 -1.00 10.21
N ILE A 621 37.17 -0.94 8.99
CA ILE A 621 36.43 -0.48 7.80
C ILE A 621 35.38 -1.52 7.41
N ALA A 622 35.75 -2.81 7.41
CA ALA A 622 34.84 -3.91 7.13
C ALA A 622 33.76 -4.05 8.22
N ASP A 623 34.13 -3.89 9.50
CA ASP A 623 33.17 -3.89 10.62
C ASP A 623 32.16 -2.74 10.49
N THR A 624 32.61 -1.55 10.09
CA THR A 624 31.70 -0.40 9.84
C THR A 624 30.71 -0.72 8.73
N MET A 625 31.17 -1.31 7.63
CA MET A 625 30.30 -1.76 6.54
C MET A 625 29.28 -2.81 7.01
N LEU A 626 29.71 -3.81 7.78
CA LEU A 626 28.82 -4.84 8.33
C LEU A 626 27.76 -4.23 9.26
N CYS A 627 28.11 -3.24 10.08
CA CYS A 627 27.15 -2.49 10.89
C CYS A 627 26.10 -1.78 10.03
N CYS A 628 26.51 -1.02 9.00
CA CYS A 628 25.55 -0.34 8.11
C CYS A 628 24.62 -1.31 7.38
N LEU A 629 25.12 -2.47 6.96
CA LEU A 629 24.31 -3.51 6.32
C LEU A 629 23.34 -4.16 7.32
N GLN A 630 23.77 -4.35 8.58
CA GLN A 630 22.92 -4.84 9.66
C GLN A 630 21.78 -3.87 9.99
N ASP A 631 22.05 -2.56 9.99
CA ASP A 631 21.02 -1.54 10.19
C ASP A 631 19.96 -1.59 9.07
N THR A 632 20.42 -1.78 7.82
CA THR A 632 19.54 -1.93 6.66
C THR A 632 18.68 -3.19 6.76
N ASN A 633 19.27 -4.32 7.12
CA ASN A 633 18.57 -5.58 7.36
C ASN A 633 17.51 -5.43 8.48
N SER A 634 17.86 -4.76 9.57
CA SER A 634 16.97 -4.50 10.70
C SER A 634 15.77 -3.62 10.29
N MET A 635 16.02 -2.53 9.57
CA MET A 635 15.01 -1.63 9.02
C MET A 635 14.00 -2.38 8.13
N ILE A 636 14.50 -3.16 7.17
CA ILE A 636 13.66 -3.89 6.21
C ILE A 636 12.85 -4.99 6.91
N SER A 637 13.47 -5.71 7.84
CA SER A 637 12.81 -6.75 8.64
C SER A 637 11.66 -6.20 9.48
N ILE A 638 11.87 -5.06 10.16
CA ILE A 638 10.81 -4.40 10.95
C ILE A 638 9.70 -3.87 10.03
N THR A 639 10.07 -3.19 8.94
CA THR A 639 9.11 -2.58 8.00
C THR A 639 8.23 -3.65 7.33
N SER A 640 8.83 -4.74 6.84
CA SER A 640 8.10 -5.86 6.26
C SER A 640 7.20 -6.56 7.28
N SER A 641 7.64 -6.70 8.53
CA SER A 641 6.83 -7.25 9.61
C SER A 641 5.62 -6.37 9.94
N LYS A 642 5.79 -5.04 10.05
CA LYS A 642 4.69 -4.08 10.24
C LYS A 642 3.68 -4.13 9.08
N LEU A 643 4.18 -4.21 7.84
CA LEU A 643 3.33 -4.36 6.65
C LEU A 643 2.47 -5.63 6.70
N ARG A 644 3.07 -6.75 7.12
CA ARG A 644 2.35 -8.02 7.30
C ARG A 644 1.20 -7.88 8.31
N VAL A 645 1.46 -7.23 9.45
CA VAL A 645 0.43 -6.97 10.46
C VAL A 645 -0.68 -6.07 9.94
N LEU A 646 -0.33 -5.02 9.19
CA LEU A 646 -1.31 -4.12 8.58
C LEU A 646 -2.24 -4.88 7.62
N LYS A 647 -1.69 -5.74 6.77
CA LYS A 647 -2.47 -6.62 5.88
C LYS A 647 -3.38 -7.58 6.66
N ALA A 648 -2.88 -8.19 7.71
CA ALA A 648 -3.68 -9.05 8.58
C ALA A 648 -4.84 -8.29 9.24
N LEU A 649 -4.57 -7.07 9.74
CA LEU A 649 -5.59 -6.19 10.32
C LEU A 649 -6.66 -5.84 9.29
N ILE A 650 -6.26 -5.48 8.06
CA ILE A 650 -7.17 -5.20 6.94
C ILE A 650 -8.07 -6.42 6.68
N ASN A 651 -7.50 -7.61 6.59
CA ASN A 651 -8.24 -8.86 6.32
C ASN A 651 -9.29 -9.15 7.40
N VAL A 652 -8.93 -9.00 8.67
CA VAL A 652 -9.87 -9.16 9.80
C VAL A 652 -11.05 -8.20 9.67
N TYR A 653 -10.79 -6.93 9.40
CA TYR A 653 -11.86 -5.93 9.28
C TYR A 653 -12.72 -6.13 8.04
N ALA A 654 -12.12 -6.59 6.93
CA ALA A 654 -12.84 -6.96 5.72
C ALA A 654 -13.86 -8.06 6.01
N VAL A 655 -13.45 -9.10 6.74
CA VAL A 655 -14.32 -10.21 7.13
C VAL A 655 -15.33 -9.78 8.20
N TYR A 656 -15.01 -8.87 9.12
CA TYR A 656 -15.93 -8.46 10.18
C TYR A 656 -17.12 -7.63 9.65
N LYS A 657 -16.88 -6.61 8.81
CA LYS A 657 -17.93 -5.66 8.38
C LYS A 657 -18.46 -5.84 6.96
N ASP A 658 -17.93 -6.76 6.15
CA ASP A 658 -18.20 -6.85 4.69
C ASP A 658 -18.02 -5.50 3.96
N ASP A 659 -17.25 -4.59 4.55
CA ASP A 659 -17.00 -3.26 4.01
C ASP A 659 -15.73 -3.34 3.15
N LEU A 660 -15.92 -3.78 1.91
CA LEU A 660 -14.95 -3.62 0.80
C LEU A 660 -14.44 -2.17 0.68
N LEU A 661 -15.22 -1.23 1.22
CA LEU A 661 -14.94 0.19 1.37
C LEU A 661 -13.74 0.46 2.30
N LEU A 662 -13.58 -0.30 3.39
CA LEU A 662 -12.42 -0.19 4.29
C LEU A 662 -11.17 -0.81 3.67
N MET A 663 -11.31 -1.91 2.93
CA MET A 663 -10.21 -2.55 2.17
C MET A 663 -9.65 -1.65 1.08
N LEU A 664 -10.51 -1.03 0.27
CA LEU A 664 -10.08 -0.14 -0.81
C LEU A 664 -9.55 1.20 -0.30
N SER A 665 -10.09 1.72 0.81
CA SER A 665 -9.55 2.92 1.45
C SER A 665 -8.26 2.66 2.23
N LEU A 666 -8.06 1.47 2.79
CA LEU A 666 -6.80 1.05 3.42
C LEU A 666 -5.74 0.64 2.39
N LEU A 667 -6.09 0.08 1.23
CA LEU A 667 -5.17 -0.10 0.08
C LEU A 667 -4.73 1.24 -0.51
N ALA A 668 -5.66 2.22 -0.59
CA ALA A 668 -5.31 3.60 -0.92
C ALA A 668 -4.45 4.26 0.18
N LEU A 669 -4.59 3.83 1.44
CA LEU A 669 -3.79 4.30 2.57
C LEU A 669 -2.40 3.64 2.62
N GLU A 670 -2.30 2.35 2.26
CA GLU A 670 -1.06 1.59 2.03
C GLU A 670 -0.27 2.26 0.89
N PHE A 671 -0.96 2.75 -0.14
CA PHE A 671 -0.41 3.63 -1.19
C PHE A 671 -0.02 5.03 -0.72
N SER A 672 -0.68 5.58 0.30
CA SER A 672 -0.33 6.89 0.88
C SER A 672 0.76 6.83 1.95
N CYS A 673 0.96 5.68 2.62
CA CYS A 673 2.03 5.48 3.59
C CYS A 673 3.41 5.35 2.92
N VAL A 674 3.44 4.98 1.64
CA VAL A 674 4.64 5.15 0.78
C VAL A 674 4.90 6.63 0.46
N ASN A 675 3.97 7.54 0.78
CA ASN A 675 3.95 8.93 0.31
C ASN A 675 3.71 9.99 1.40
N SER A 676 4.25 9.84 2.62
CA SER A 676 4.35 11.02 3.51
C SER A 676 5.46 12.00 3.10
N ASP A 677 6.20 11.74 2.02
CA ASP A 677 6.96 12.75 1.29
C ASP A 677 6.10 13.36 0.17
N LEU A 678 5.32 14.37 0.51
CA LEU A 678 5.22 15.64 -0.26
C LEU A 678 4.21 16.58 0.41
N GLY A 679 4.61 17.15 1.55
CA GLY A 679 4.20 18.52 1.86
C GLY A 679 5.14 19.46 1.11
N GLU A 680 4.58 20.27 0.22
CA GLU A 680 5.16 21.48 -0.41
C GLU A 680 6.66 21.74 -0.16
N ILE A 681 7.57 21.08 -0.89
CA ILE A 681 8.93 21.59 -1.08
C ILE A 681 9.34 21.39 -2.53
N ASN A 682 9.32 22.51 -3.25
CA ASN A 682 10.00 22.86 -4.51
C ASN A 682 10.36 21.74 -5.50
N ASP A 683 9.76 21.88 -6.69
CA ASP A 683 10.19 21.32 -7.96
C ASP A 683 11.73 21.31 -8.14
N LYS A 684 12.34 20.10 -8.16
CA LYS A 684 13.22 19.65 -9.26
C LYS A 684 13.92 18.29 -9.15
N GLU A 685 13.80 17.48 -8.09
CA GLU A 685 14.64 16.25 -7.97
C GLU A 685 13.95 14.89 -7.72
N ASN A 686 12.62 14.76 -7.79
CA ASN A 686 11.94 13.50 -7.40
C ASN A 686 11.35 12.70 -8.57
N GLY A 687 12.20 12.12 -9.42
CA GLY A 687 11.77 11.32 -10.59
C GLY A 687 11.53 9.81 -10.36
N GLU A 688 12.23 9.19 -9.41
CA GLU A 688 12.30 7.71 -9.35
C GLU A 688 11.16 7.03 -8.59
N GLY A 689 10.79 7.49 -7.39
CA GLY A 689 9.68 6.90 -6.62
C GLY A 689 8.31 7.04 -7.31
N PHE A 690 8.12 8.12 -8.07
CA PHE A 690 6.91 8.34 -8.87
C PHE A 690 6.82 7.34 -10.05
N ALA A 691 7.95 6.92 -10.61
CA ALA A 691 8.00 5.99 -11.73
C ALA A 691 7.65 4.56 -11.31
N GLU A 692 8.11 4.11 -10.14
CA GLU A 692 7.80 2.76 -9.64
C GLU A 692 6.32 2.60 -9.25
N VAL A 693 5.76 3.61 -8.57
CA VAL A 693 4.33 3.68 -8.24
C VAL A 693 3.47 3.79 -9.50
N SER A 694 3.93 4.53 -10.52
CA SER A 694 3.30 4.57 -11.84
C SER A 694 3.32 3.20 -12.51
N ASN A 695 4.43 2.45 -12.44
CA ASN A 695 4.56 1.13 -13.03
C ASN A 695 3.63 0.10 -12.36
N ILE A 696 3.53 0.11 -11.03
CA ILE A 696 2.59 -0.74 -10.28
C ILE A 696 1.15 -0.37 -10.62
N SER A 697 0.84 0.93 -10.70
CA SER A 697 -0.49 1.44 -11.08
C SER A 697 -0.86 1.04 -12.52
N LEU A 698 0.09 1.04 -13.45
CA LEU A 698 -0.10 0.57 -14.83
C LEU A 698 -0.36 -0.94 -14.89
N GLY A 699 0.25 -1.74 -14.02
CA GLY A 699 -0.03 -3.18 -13.88
C GLY A 699 -1.41 -3.48 -13.30
N LEU A 700 -1.95 -2.61 -12.44
CA LEU A 700 -3.26 -2.77 -11.79
C LEU A 700 -4.43 -2.28 -12.66
N LEU A 701 -4.21 -1.32 -13.56
CA LEU A 701 -5.24 -0.74 -14.43
C LEU A 701 -6.06 -1.77 -15.25
N PRO A 702 -5.45 -2.79 -15.90
CA PRO A 702 -6.20 -3.84 -16.59
C PRO A 702 -7.12 -4.63 -15.66
N ILE A 703 -6.67 -4.93 -14.44
CA ILE A 703 -7.43 -5.69 -13.45
C ILE A 703 -8.63 -4.86 -13.01
N LEU A 704 -8.40 -3.60 -12.64
CA LEU A 704 -9.46 -2.67 -12.26
C LEU A 704 -10.47 -2.43 -13.39
N CYS A 705 -10.04 -2.45 -14.66
CA CYS A 705 -10.97 -2.34 -15.78
C CYS A 705 -11.85 -3.57 -15.95
N ASN A 706 -11.29 -4.76 -15.73
CA ASN A 706 -12.07 -5.99 -15.77
C ASN A 706 -13.05 -6.08 -14.58
N THR A 707 -12.73 -5.52 -13.42
CA THR A 707 -13.66 -5.51 -12.27
C THR A 707 -14.83 -4.53 -12.44
N ILE A 708 -14.74 -3.57 -13.37
CA ILE A 708 -15.84 -2.63 -13.68
C ILE A 708 -17.08 -3.37 -14.23
N SER A 709 -16.91 -4.51 -14.92
CA SER A 709 -18.03 -5.30 -15.43
C SER A 709 -18.82 -6.02 -14.32
N ILE A 710 -18.28 -6.09 -13.10
CA ILE A 710 -18.95 -6.67 -11.94
C ILE A 710 -19.82 -5.59 -11.28
N ALA A 711 -21.14 -5.83 -11.19
CA ALA A 711 -22.13 -4.81 -10.82
C ALA A 711 -21.86 -4.16 -9.44
N GLU A 712 -21.46 -4.96 -8.45
CA GLU A 712 -21.21 -4.55 -7.06
C GLU A 712 -19.91 -3.73 -6.90
N CYS A 713 -18.88 -4.05 -7.70
CA CYS A 713 -17.57 -3.41 -7.62
C CYS A 713 -17.41 -2.21 -8.57
N CYS A 714 -18.37 -2.00 -9.47
CA CYS A 714 -18.27 -1.05 -10.57
C CYS A 714 -18.04 0.40 -10.11
N THR A 715 -18.82 0.90 -9.14
CA THR A 715 -18.69 2.29 -8.66
C THR A 715 -17.35 2.54 -7.97
N LEU A 716 -16.92 1.61 -7.13
CA LEU A 716 -15.66 1.68 -6.39
C LEU A 716 -14.44 1.55 -7.33
N SER A 717 -14.48 0.59 -8.26
CA SER A 717 -13.43 0.42 -9.28
C SER A 717 -13.31 1.67 -10.15
N LEU A 718 -14.43 2.26 -10.57
CA LEU A 718 -14.44 3.53 -11.31
C LEU A 718 -13.84 4.69 -10.51
N THR A 719 -14.16 4.81 -9.23
CA THR A 719 -13.54 5.87 -8.40
C THR A 719 -12.04 5.67 -8.20
N ALA A 720 -11.59 4.43 -8.04
CA ALA A 720 -10.17 4.12 -7.91
C ALA A 720 -9.41 4.43 -9.20
N VAL A 721 -9.95 3.99 -10.36
CA VAL A 721 -9.38 4.32 -11.67
C VAL A 721 -9.36 5.83 -11.88
N ASP A 722 -10.46 6.55 -11.63
CA ASP A 722 -10.53 8.01 -11.80
C ASP A 722 -9.47 8.75 -10.96
N LEU A 723 -9.21 8.30 -9.73
CA LEU A 723 -8.16 8.84 -8.88
C LEU A 723 -6.75 8.53 -9.40
N ILE A 724 -6.51 7.29 -9.84
CA ILE A 724 -5.22 6.86 -10.41
C ILE A 724 -4.87 7.71 -11.64
N LEU A 725 -5.84 7.88 -12.54
CA LEU A 725 -5.69 8.66 -13.77
C LEU A 725 -5.42 10.15 -13.50
N LYS A 726 -6.02 10.73 -12.45
CA LYS A 726 -5.85 12.15 -12.09
C LYS A 726 -4.54 12.47 -11.39
N ARG A 727 -3.99 11.53 -10.61
CA ARG A 727 -2.85 11.81 -9.71
C ARG A 727 -1.52 11.26 -10.18
N PHE A 728 -1.48 10.10 -10.81
CA PHE A 728 -0.22 9.35 -10.97
C PHE A 728 0.23 9.17 -12.41
N LEU A 729 -0.64 9.29 -13.41
CA LEU A 729 -0.32 8.87 -14.77
C LEU A 729 -0.56 9.97 -15.81
N THR A 730 0.40 10.16 -16.71
CA THR A 730 0.23 11.05 -17.86
C THR A 730 -0.70 10.43 -18.90
N ALA A 731 -1.47 11.24 -19.62
CA ALA A 731 -2.43 10.79 -20.64
C ALA A 731 -1.85 9.77 -21.65
N ASN A 732 -0.56 9.88 -21.97
CA ASN A 732 0.09 9.04 -22.96
C ASN A 732 0.36 7.60 -22.47
N THR A 733 0.45 7.36 -21.16
CA THR A 733 0.81 6.04 -20.61
C THR A 733 -0.41 5.17 -20.34
N TRP A 734 -1.47 5.74 -19.77
CA TRP A 734 -2.66 4.97 -19.40
C TRP A 734 -3.67 4.81 -20.54
N PHE A 735 -3.70 5.73 -21.51
CA PHE A 735 -4.72 5.72 -22.58
C PHE A 735 -4.72 4.44 -23.44
N PRO A 736 -3.56 3.90 -23.89
CA PRO A 736 -3.55 2.65 -24.66
C PRO A 736 -4.10 1.45 -23.87
N ILE A 737 -3.87 1.43 -22.55
CA ILE A 737 -4.37 0.37 -21.65
C ILE A 737 -5.89 0.48 -21.51
N MET A 738 -6.41 1.70 -21.31
CA MET A 738 -7.86 1.95 -21.29
C MET A 738 -8.51 1.54 -22.61
N GLN A 739 -7.93 1.91 -23.74
CA GLN A 739 -8.47 1.56 -25.05
C GLN A 739 -8.59 0.04 -25.25
N LYS A 740 -7.68 -0.74 -24.66
CA LYS A 740 -7.67 -2.20 -24.78
C LYS A 740 -8.58 -2.92 -23.78
N HIS A 741 -8.65 -2.43 -22.54
CA HIS A 741 -9.29 -3.16 -21.42
C HIS A 741 -10.63 -2.57 -20.97
N LEU A 742 -10.91 -1.29 -21.23
CA LEU A 742 -12.14 -0.64 -20.77
C LEU A 742 -13.31 -0.93 -21.71
N GLN A 743 -14.35 -1.61 -21.21
CA GLN A 743 -15.60 -1.80 -21.94
C GLN A 743 -16.50 -0.56 -21.85
N LEU A 744 -16.18 0.48 -22.61
CA LEU A 744 -16.88 1.76 -22.54
C LEU A 744 -18.38 1.66 -22.88
N GLN A 745 -18.76 0.75 -23.78
CA GLN A 745 -20.16 0.50 -24.14
C GLN A 745 -21.00 0.02 -22.94
N PHE A 746 -20.44 -0.80 -22.06
CA PHE A 746 -21.11 -1.25 -20.84
C PHE A 746 -21.44 -0.08 -19.92
N LEU A 747 -20.51 0.88 -19.76
CA LEU A 747 -20.72 2.08 -18.93
C LEU A 747 -21.77 3.01 -19.53
N VAL A 748 -21.80 3.15 -20.86
CA VAL A 748 -22.83 3.95 -21.56
C VAL A 748 -24.22 3.29 -21.41
N LEU A 749 -24.31 1.95 -21.48
CA LEU A 749 -25.57 1.23 -21.22
C LEU A 749 -26.01 1.37 -19.76
N LYS A 750 -25.07 1.33 -18.81
CA LYS A 750 -25.37 1.47 -17.38
C LYS A 750 -25.97 2.84 -17.04
N LEU A 751 -25.60 3.89 -17.78
CA LEU A 751 -26.23 5.22 -17.70
C LEU A 751 -27.70 5.24 -18.17
N GLN A 752 -28.16 4.23 -18.92
CA GLN A 752 -29.55 4.11 -19.37
C GLN A 752 -30.42 3.29 -18.40
N GLU A 753 -29.81 2.57 -17.46
CA GLU A 753 -30.52 1.73 -16.49
C GLU A 753 -31.11 2.56 -15.35
N LYS A 754 -32.44 2.53 -15.22
CA LYS A 754 -33.18 3.30 -14.20
C LYS A 754 -32.87 2.91 -12.75
N ASN A 755 -32.28 1.73 -12.52
CA ASN A 755 -31.97 1.21 -11.18
C ASN A 755 -30.65 1.74 -10.60
N SER A 756 -29.81 2.46 -11.38
CA SER A 756 -28.44 2.80 -10.99
C SER A 756 -28.16 4.32 -10.85
N VAL A 757 -29.19 5.14 -10.58
CA VAL A 757 -29.09 6.62 -10.52
C VAL A 757 -27.99 7.14 -9.59
N ALA A 758 -27.68 6.43 -8.50
CA ALA A 758 -26.60 6.81 -7.56
C ALA A 758 -25.19 6.72 -8.19
N SER A 759 -25.03 5.90 -9.24
CA SER A 759 -23.75 5.71 -9.94
C SER A 759 -23.50 6.72 -11.07
N PHE A 760 -24.53 7.44 -11.52
CA PHE A 760 -24.42 8.36 -12.66
C PHE A 760 -23.39 9.48 -12.44
N PRO A 761 -23.33 10.18 -11.28
CA PRO A 761 -22.32 11.21 -11.06
C PRO A 761 -20.89 10.66 -11.07
N ILE A 762 -20.70 9.41 -10.62
CA ILE A 762 -19.38 8.75 -10.62
C ILE A 762 -18.96 8.44 -12.06
N ILE A 763 -19.86 7.86 -12.85
CA ILE A 763 -19.60 7.55 -14.26
C ILE A 763 -19.32 8.84 -15.06
N LEU A 764 -20.11 9.90 -14.86
CA LEU A 764 -19.93 11.17 -15.56
C LEU A 764 -18.62 11.88 -15.15
N LYS A 765 -18.21 11.80 -13.87
CA LYS A 765 -16.89 12.31 -13.43
C LYS A 765 -15.74 11.55 -14.09
N PHE A 766 -15.85 10.23 -14.23
CA PHE A 766 -14.88 9.42 -14.94
C PHE A 766 -14.84 9.74 -16.44
N PHE A 767 -16.00 9.90 -17.08
CA PHE A 767 -16.07 10.34 -18.48
C PHE A 767 -15.48 11.72 -18.70
N LEU A 768 -15.61 12.64 -17.73
CA LEU A 768 -14.96 13.95 -17.80
C LEU A 768 -13.44 13.82 -17.84
N THR A 769 -12.87 12.89 -17.06
CA THR A 769 -11.44 12.60 -17.05
C THR A 769 -10.98 12.02 -18.40
N ILE A 770 -11.71 11.06 -18.96
CA ILE A 770 -11.41 10.49 -20.29
C ILE A 770 -11.54 11.56 -21.39
N ALA A 771 -12.60 12.37 -21.34
CA ALA A 771 -12.88 13.40 -22.34
C ALA A 771 -11.83 14.52 -22.39
N SER A 772 -11.02 14.69 -21.33
CA SER A 772 -9.92 15.66 -21.32
C SER A 772 -8.78 15.32 -22.28
N VAL A 773 -8.73 14.08 -22.77
CA VAL A 773 -7.75 13.59 -23.75
C VAL A 773 -8.43 13.42 -25.10
N ARG A 774 -7.77 13.85 -26.18
CA ARG A 774 -8.33 13.78 -27.55
C ARG A 774 -8.80 12.38 -27.95
N GLY A 775 -7.96 11.35 -27.76
CA GLY A 775 -8.34 9.97 -28.06
C GLY A 775 -9.51 9.46 -27.21
N GLY A 776 -9.61 9.91 -25.94
CA GLY A 776 -10.73 9.59 -25.06
C GLY A 776 -12.04 10.24 -25.49
N ALA A 777 -11.97 11.48 -25.97
CA ALA A 777 -13.13 12.18 -26.55
C ALA A 777 -13.67 11.43 -27.79
N GLU A 778 -12.79 10.97 -28.69
CA GLU A 778 -13.18 10.17 -29.86
C GLU A 778 -13.81 8.82 -29.46
N MET A 779 -13.25 8.14 -28.46
CA MET A 779 -13.81 6.89 -27.90
C MET A 779 -15.23 7.09 -27.35
N LEU A 780 -15.47 8.16 -26.58
CA LEU A 780 -16.78 8.47 -26.01
C LEU A 780 -17.82 8.76 -27.09
N LEU A 781 -17.45 9.48 -28.15
CA LEU A 781 -18.33 9.74 -29.29
C LEU A 781 -18.70 8.44 -30.02
N ASN A 782 -17.71 7.59 -30.32
CA ASN A 782 -17.94 6.31 -30.98
C ASN A 782 -18.77 5.33 -30.14
N ALA A 783 -18.70 5.43 -28.81
CA ALA A 783 -19.51 4.64 -27.90
C ALA A 783 -20.97 5.13 -27.77
N GLY A 784 -21.37 6.21 -28.46
CA GLY A 784 -22.73 6.72 -28.44
C GLY A 784 -23.09 7.54 -27.19
N PHE A 785 -22.11 8.18 -26.54
CA PHE A 785 -22.36 9.00 -25.35
C PHE A 785 -23.39 10.11 -25.58
N LEU A 786 -23.33 10.83 -26.71
CA LEU A 786 -24.27 11.91 -27.01
C LEU A 786 -25.73 11.42 -27.09
N SER A 787 -25.98 10.27 -27.72
CA SER A 787 -27.32 9.66 -27.75
C SER A 787 -27.78 9.26 -26.35
N CYS A 788 -26.89 8.69 -25.54
CA CYS A 788 -27.20 8.34 -24.15
C CYS A 788 -27.55 9.59 -23.32
N LEU A 789 -26.80 10.68 -23.50
CA LEU A 789 -27.04 11.94 -22.81
C LEU A 789 -28.39 12.55 -23.19
N ARG A 790 -28.81 12.44 -24.46
CA ARG A 790 -30.14 12.89 -24.89
C ARG A 790 -31.27 12.14 -24.19
N VAL A 791 -31.12 10.82 -24.00
CA VAL A 791 -32.09 10.00 -23.25
C VAL A 791 -32.11 10.40 -21.77
N LEU A 792 -30.94 10.54 -21.15
CA LEU A 792 -30.82 11.02 -19.77
C LEU A 792 -31.49 12.37 -19.55
N PHE A 793 -31.34 13.31 -20.49
CA PHE A 793 -31.94 14.64 -20.39
C PHE A 793 -33.43 14.67 -20.77
N ALA A 794 -33.94 13.69 -21.50
CA ALA A 794 -35.38 13.54 -21.76
C ALA A 794 -36.15 13.24 -20.46
N ASP A 795 -35.61 12.37 -19.62
CA ASP A 795 -36.22 12.02 -18.32
C ASP A 795 -36.21 13.18 -17.31
N LEU A 796 -35.35 14.20 -17.50
CA LEU A 796 -35.31 15.41 -16.66
C LEU A 796 -36.44 16.42 -16.97
N SER A 797 -37.08 16.35 -18.15
CA SER A 797 -38.02 17.38 -18.61
C SER A 797 -39.47 17.26 -18.15
N ASP A 798 -39.89 16.13 -17.57
CA ASP A 798 -41.28 15.97 -17.08
C ASP A 798 -41.55 16.68 -15.73
N GLY A 799 -40.50 17.20 -15.09
CA GLY A 799 -40.60 17.97 -13.87
C GLY A 799 -40.61 19.47 -14.12
N ARG A 800 -41.77 20.07 -14.36
CA ARG A 800 -42.00 21.44 -13.87
C ARG A 800 -41.65 21.40 -12.37
N PRO A 801 -40.72 22.20 -11.82
CA PRO A 801 -40.62 22.32 -10.37
C PRO A 801 -41.95 22.92 -9.93
N SER A 802 -42.85 22.08 -9.47
CA SER A 802 -44.23 22.46 -9.20
C SER A 802 -44.22 23.58 -8.17
N SER A 803 -44.76 24.73 -8.57
CA SER A 803 -45.30 25.69 -7.65
C SER A 803 -46.33 24.95 -6.80
N VAL A 804 -45.93 24.50 -5.60
CA VAL A 804 -46.80 23.80 -4.66
C VAL A 804 -47.84 24.79 -4.18
N ILE A 805 -49.00 24.76 -4.85
CA ILE A 805 -50.25 25.24 -4.30
C ILE A 805 -50.61 24.29 -3.16
N ASN A 806 -50.67 24.85 -1.96
CA ASN A 806 -51.13 24.18 -0.75
C ASN A 806 -52.54 23.61 -0.93
N THR A 807 -52.69 22.29 -0.89
CA THR A 807 -53.93 21.65 -0.44
C THR A 807 -53.61 20.40 0.37
N GLY A 808 -53.80 20.53 1.68
CA GLY A 808 -54.39 19.52 2.57
C GLY A 808 -53.76 18.13 2.68
N ASN A 809 -53.07 17.93 3.81
CA ASN A 809 -53.04 16.70 4.61
C ASN A 809 -52.63 15.37 3.95
N SER A 810 -51.33 15.06 4.01
CA SER A 810 -50.85 13.74 4.46
C SER A 810 -49.35 13.79 4.75
N SER A 811 -48.97 13.57 6.01
CA SER A 811 -47.58 13.46 6.44
C SER A 811 -46.95 12.16 5.91
N LEU A 812 -45.96 12.29 5.04
CA LEU A 812 -44.94 11.26 4.79
C LEU A 812 -43.64 11.97 4.40
N THR A 813 -42.64 11.82 5.27
CA THR A 813 -41.24 12.21 5.13
C THR A 813 -40.68 11.78 3.78
N SER A 814 -40.46 12.73 2.87
CA SER A 814 -39.84 12.48 1.57
C SER A 814 -38.91 13.65 1.17
N SER A 815 -37.83 13.87 1.92
CA SER A 815 -36.76 14.78 1.50
C SER A 815 -35.75 14.14 0.53
N ASP A 816 -35.67 12.82 0.43
CA ASP A 816 -34.57 12.12 -0.27
C ASP A 816 -34.73 11.96 -1.80
N LYS A 817 -35.84 12.41 -2.40
CA LYS A 817 -36.10 12.19 -3.84
C LYS A 817 -35.84 13.39 -4.75
N LEU A 818 -35.58 14.59 -4.24
CA LEU A 818 -35.47 15.80 -5.07
C LEU A 818 -34.05 16.17 -5.52
N GLU A 819 -33.00 15.61 -4.88
CA GLU A 819 -31.61 16.09 -5.04
C GLU A 819 -30.79 15.38 -6.13
N LYS A 820 -31.23 14.19 -6.58
CA LYS A 820 -30.46 13.33 -7.49
C LYS A 820 -30.42 13.75 -8.99
N PRO A 821 -31.39 14.50 -9.56
CA PRO A 821 -31.37 14.85 -10.99
C PRO A 821 -30.49 16.05 -11.36
N GLN A 822 -30.17 16.95 -10.41
CA GLN A 822 -29.52 18.25 -10.73
C GLN A 822 -28.03 18.10 -11.10
N GLN A 823 -27.26 17.29 -10.38
CA GLN A 823 -25.83 17.07 -10.68
C GLN A 823 -25.58 16.37 -12.04
N ILE A 824 -26.57 15.64 -12.56
CA ILE A 824 -26.46 14.92 -13.84
C ILE A 824 -26.43 15.92 -15.00
N TRP A 825 -27.20 17.01 -14.92
CA TRP A 825 -27.19 18.08 -15.93
C TRP A 825 -25.81 18.73 -16.02
N GLY A 826 -25.32 19.30 -14.92
CA GLY A 826 -24.03 20.02 -14.91
C GLY A 826 -22.85 19.14 -15.33
N LEU A 827 -22.76 17.93 -14.78
CA LEU A 827 -21.68 16.99 -15.15
C LEU A 827 -21.80 16.52 -16.61
N GLY A 828 -23.01 16.26 -17.10
CA GLY A 828 -23.24 15.92 -18.50
C GLY A 828 -22.76 17.01 -19.46
N LEU A 829 -23.10 18.28 -19.17
CA LEU A 829 -22.61 19.43 -19.94
C LEU A 829 -21.08 19.61 -19.82
N ALA A 830 -20.51 19.32 -18.65
CA ALA A 830 -19.07 19.37 -18.44
C ALA A 830 -18.32 18.39 -19.36
N VAL A 831 -18.82 17.15 -19.47
CA VAL A 831 -18.25 16.14 -20.36
C VAL A 831 -18.32 16.59 -21.81
N VAL A 832 -19.47 17.09 -22.27
CA VAL A 832 -19.62 17.62 -23.64
C VAL A 832 -18.66 18.78 -23.89
N THR A 833 -18.52 19.69 -22.93
CA THR A 833 -17.59 20.82 -23.01
C THR A 833 -16.13 20.33 -23.15
N ALA A 834 -15.74 19.31 -22.38
CA ALA A 834 -14.42 18.71 -22.47
C ALA A 834 -14.19 18.02 -23.83
N VAL A 835 -15.18 17.27 -24.34
CA VAL A 835 -15.13 16.64 -25.68
C VAL A 835 -14.88 17.68 -26.77
N VAL A 836 -15.65 18.78 -26.80
CA VAL A 836 -15.48 19.84 -27.81
C VAL A 836 -14.11 20.52 -27.70
N ARG A 837 -13.63 20.79 -26.47
CA ARG A 837 -12.30 21.39 -26.26
C ARG A 837 -11.16 20.48 -26.72
N SER A 838 -11.25 19.18 -26.43
CA SER A 838 -10.22 18.19 -26.76
C SER A 838 -10.13 17.86 -28.25
N LEU A 839 -11.25 17.96 -28.97
CA LEU A 839 -11.30 17.75 -30.42
C LEU A 839 -10.81 18.97 -31.22
N GLY A 840 -10.75 20.15 -30.60
CA GLY A 840 -10.31 21.40 -31.24
C GLY A 840 -11.18 21.79 -32.43
N ASP A 841 -10.60 22.47 -33.44
CA ASP A 841 -11.31 22.92 -34.65
C ASP A 841 -11.35 21.83 -35.76
N SER A 842 -11.32 20.55 -35.38
CA SER A 842 -11.37 19.43 -36.33
C SER A 842 -12.78 19.24 -36.95
N SER A 843 -12.88 18.57 -38.11
CA SER A 843 -14.18 18.29 -38.75
C SER A 843 -15.20 17.58 -37.85
N PRO A 844 -14.88 16.54 -37.04
CA PRO A 844 -15.86 15.94 -36.13
C PRO A 844 -16.32 16.89 -35.02
N SER A 845 -15.47 17.85 -34.61
CA SER A 845 -15.85 18.88 -33.64
C SER A 845 -16.97 19.78 -34.20
N ILE A 846 -16.89 20.16 -35.47
CA ILE A 846 -17.90 20.99 -36.14
C ILE A 846 -19.26 20.30 -36.17
N ASP A 847 -19.30 19.01 -36.54
CA ASP A 847 -20.53 18.21 -36.58
C ASP A 847 -21.13 17.98 -35.18
N VAL A 848 -20.28 17.77 -34.17
CA VAL A 848 -20.70 17.63 -32.77
C VAL A 848 -21.26 18.96 -32.25
N VAL A 849 -20.56 20.08 -32.49
CA VAL A 849 -20.99 21.42 -32.08
C VAL A 849 -22.35 21.75 -32.69
N ASP A 850 -22.53 21.51 -33.99
CA ASP A 850 -23.80 21.73 -34.69
C ASP A 850 -24.94 20.86 -34.13
N ASN A 851 -24.68 19.58 -33.84
CA ASN A 851 -25.65 18.68 -33.20
C ASN A 851 -26.01 19.06 -31.76
N VAL A 852 -25.03 19.54 -30.98
CA VAL A 852 -25.20 19.96 -29.59
C VAL A 852 -25.96 21.28 -29.52
N ILE A 853 -25.63 22.26 -30.37
CA ILE A 853 -26.33 23.55 -30.44
C ILE A 853 -27.80 23.31 -30.78
N ARG A 854 -28.11 22.51 -31.81
CA ARG A 854 -29.52 22.20 -32.14
C ARG A 854 -30.23 21.57 -30.95
N TYR A 855 -29.73 20.45 -30.41
CA TYR A 855 -30.41 19.73 -29.34
C TYR A 855 -30.63 20.59 -28.08
N LEU A 856 -29.59 21.26 -27.57
CA LEU A 856 -29.68 22.01 -26.32
C LEU A 856 -30.56 23.26 -26.43
N PHE A 857 -30.44 24.02 -27.52
CA PHE A 857 -31.15 25.29 -27.66
C PHE A 857 -32.50 25.17 -28.38
N SER A 858 -32.81 24.06 -29.07
CA SER A 858 -34.15 23.81 -29.60
C SER A 858 -35.02 22.99 -28.63
N GLU A 859 -34.48 21.91 -28.05
CA GLU A 859 -35.28 20.99 -27.21
C GLU A 859 -35.18 21.30 -25.71
N LYS A 860 -34.07 21.88 -25.24
CA LYS A 860 -33.79 22.08 -23.80
C LYS A 860 -33.59 23.54 -23.39
N ALA A 861 -34.02 24.50 -24.22
CA ALA A 861 -33.88 25.93 -23.95
C ALA A 861 -34.43 26.35 -22.58
N ASN A 862 -35.56 25.78 -22.14
CA ASN A 862 -36.18 26.09 -20.86
C ASN A 862 -35.26 25.82 -19.66
N LEU A 863 -34.44 24.76 -19.72
CA LEU A 863 -33.48 24.44 -18.66
C LEU A 863 -32.32 25.44 -18.65
N ILE A 864 -31.84 25.83 -19.82
CA ILE A 864 -30.78 26.84 -19.96
C ILE A 864 -31.25 28.17 -19.36
N PHE A 865 -32.47 28.62 -19.71
CA PHE A 865 -33.05 29.82 -19.13
C PHE A 865 -33.24 29.71 -17.62
N TYR A 866 -33.67 28.54 -17.11
CA TYR A 866 -33.81 28.32 -15.68
C TYR A 866 -32.49 28.53 -14.93
N TYR A 867 -31.39 27.94 -15.40
CA TYR A 867 -30.08 28.08 -14.74
C TYR A 867 -29.44 29.47 -14.90
N LEU A 868 -29.87 30.25 -15.90
CA LEU A 868 -29.41 31.63 -16.13
C LEU A 868 -30.32 32.68 -15.48
N SER A 869 -31.50 32.32 -15.01
CA SER A 869 -32.47 33.26 -14.43
C SER A 869 -31.95 33.84 -13.11
N ALA A 870 -31.94 35.17 -13.01
CA ALA A 870 -31.56 35.86 -11.78
C ALA A 870 -32.61 35.62 -10.67
N PRO A 871 -32.20 35.50 -9.40
CA PRO A 871 -33.13 35.49 -8.27
C PRO A 871 -33.93 36.81 -8.19
N GLU A 872 -35.24 36.75 -7.93
CA GLU A 872 -36.09 37.95 -7.88
C GLU A 872 -35.66 38.92 -6.74
N PHE A 873 -35.51 40.21 -7.07
CA PHE A 873 -35.23 41.27 -6.09
C PHE A 873 -36.42 41.52 -5.15
N PRO A 874 -36.19 41.88 -3.88
CA PRO A 874 -37.24 42.50 -3.07
C PRO A 874 -37.53 43.89 -3.64
N SER A 875 -38.65 44.05 -4.36
CA SER A 875 -39.17 45.38 -4.66
C SER A 875 -39.70 46.01 -3.37
N ASP A 876 -39.16 47.15 -2.96
CA ASP A 876 -39.66 47.95 -1.83
C ASP A 876 -40.91 48.79 -2.20
N ASP A 877 -41.57 48.44 -3.30
CA ASP A 877 -42.84 49.05 -3.71
C ASP A 877 -43.97 48.56 -2.78
N ARG A 878 -44.31 49.41 -1.82
CA ARG A 878 -45.48 49.24 -0.95
C ARG A 878 -46.82 49.28 -1.69
N ASP A 879 -46.83 49.58 -2.99
CA ASP A 879 -48.05 49.76 -3.77
C ASP A 879 -48.06 48.93 -5.06
N LYS A 880 -48.25 47.61 -4.96
CA LYS A 880 -49.10 46.81 -5.88
C LYS A 880 -49.20 45.35 -5.41
N LYS A 881 -50.44 44.91 -5.20
CA LYS A 881 -50.82 43.52 -4.88
C LYS A 881 -50.58 42.61 -6.10
N ARG A 882 -49.35 42.15 -6.33
CA ARG A 882 -49.09 40.92 -7.09
C ARG A 882 -48.80 39.77 -6.11
N PRO A 883 -49.24 38.54 -6.38
CA PRO A 883 -48.96 37.40 -5.52
C PRO A 883 -47.42 37.22 -5.47
N ARG A 884 -46.84 37.42 -4.30
CA ARG A 884 -45.40 37.19 -4.06
C ARG A 884 -45.08 35.74 -4.40
N ALA A 885 -44.30 35.51 -5.44
CA ALA A 885 -43.64 34.22 -5.64
C ALA A 885 -42.77 33.97 -4.40
N GLN A 886 -42.89 32.79 -3.80
CA GLN A 886 -42.05 32.43 -2.66
C GLN A 886 -40.58 32.46 -3.11
N ARG A 887 -39.75 33.15 -2.32
CA ARG A 887 -38.30 33.31 -2.52
C ARG A 887 -37.65 31.99 -2.95
N THR A 888 -37.12 31.93 -4.17
CA THR A 888 -36.42 30.76 -4.70
C THR A 888 -35.13 30.55 -3.91
N GLN A 889 -35.07 29.43 -3.18
CA GLN A 889 -33.87 28.99 -2.50
C GLN A 889 -32.91 28.38 -3.52
N THR A 890 -31.70 28.92 -3.63
CA THR A 890 -30.65 28.41 -4.51
C THR A 890 -29.72 27.46 -3.74
N SER A 891 -29.10 26.50 -4.42
CA SER A 891 -28.10 25.59 -3.84
C SER A 891 -26.73 25.80 -4.47
N LEU A 892 -25.65 25.42 -3.77
CA LEU A 892 -24.30 25.46 -4.33
C LEU A 892 -24.14 24.54 -5.55
N THR A 893 -24.87 23.42 -5.59
CA THR A 893 -24.93 22.53 -6.75
C THR A 893 -25.55 23.20 -7.97
N SER A 894 -26.66 23.94 -7.78
CA SER A 894 -27.29 24.70 -8.86
C SER A 894 -26.38 25.79 -9.42
N LEU A 895 -25.62 26.49 -8.56
CA LEU A 895 -24.60 27.45 -9.01
C LEU A 895 -23.50 26.79 -9.84
N LYS A 896 -23.04 25.60 -9.45
CA LYS A 896 -22.10 24.81 -10.26
C LYS A 896 -22.73 24.38 -11.58
N ASP A 897 -24.00 24.01 -11.62
CA ASP A 897 -24.69 23.67 -12.87
C ASP A 897 -24.81 24.90 -13.79
N THR A 898 -25.04 26.09 -13.25
CA THR A 898 -24.98 27.37 -13.97
C THR A 898 -23.59 27.63 -14.54
N GLU A 899 -22.51 27.38 -13.77
CA GLU A 899 -21.12 27.47 -14.24
C GLU A 899 -20.89 26.55 -15.45
N HIS A 900 -21.27 25.28 -15.36
CA HIS A 900 -21.10 24.32 -16.46
C HIS A 900 -21.93 24.68 -17.70
N THR A 901 -23.15 25.19 -17.49
CA THR A 901 -24.03 25.67 -18.57
C THR A 901 -23.39 26.84 -19.32
N LEU A 902 -22.91 27.85 -18.60
CA LEU A 902 -22.23 29.01 -19.18
C LEU A 902 -20.90 28.65 -19.84
N MET A 903 -20.18 27.70 -19.26
CA MET A 903 -18.91 27.24 -19.81
C MET A 903 -19.11 26.55 -21.17
N LEU A 904 -20.15 25.73 -21.31
CA LEU A 904 -20.53 25.13 -22.59
C LEU A 904 -20.95 26.22 -23.59
N MET A 905 -21.80 27.16 -23.17
CA MET A 905 -22.20 28.30 -24.01
C MET A 905 -20.99 29.07 -24.56
N CYS A 906 -19.99 29.36 -23.71
CA CYS A 906 -18.76 30.02 -24.14
C CYS A 906 -17.96 29.22 -25.18
N VAL A 907 -17.92 27.90 -25.06
CA VAL A 907 -17.20 27.03 -26.01
C VAL A 907 -17.94 26.97 -27.34
N LEU A 908 -19.27 26.85 -27.32
CA LEU A 908 -20.10 26.83 -28.53
C LEU A 908 -20.08 28.20 -29.24
N ALA A 909 -20.14 29.30 -28.49
CA ALA A 909 -20.11 30.67 -29.04
C ALA A 909 -18.77 31.03 -29.73
N ARG A 910 -17.67 30.31 -29.42
CA ARG A 910 -16.39 30.45 -30.14
C ARG A 910 -16.54 30.12 -31.62
N HIS A 911 -17.45 29.21 -31.98
CA HIS A 911 -17.81 28.88 -33.36
C HIS A 911 -18.92 29.79 -33.89
N TRP A 912 -18.61 31.10 -33.97
CA TRP A 912 -19.57 32.16 -34.23
C TRP A 912 -20.46 31.97 -35.47
N SER A 913 -19.93 31.39 -36.55
CA SER A 913 -20.69 31.15 -37.80
C SER A 913 -21.79 30.10 -37.64
N LEU A 914 -21.55 29.05 -36.86
CA LEU A 914 -22.55 28.02 -36.54
C LEU A 914 -23.53 28.52 -35.49
N TRP A 915 -23.01 29.23 -34.49
CA TRP A 915 -23.82 29.87 -33.45
C TRP A 915 -24.88 30.80 -34.07
N THR A 916 -24.45 31.76 -34.90
CA THR A 916 -25.37 32.71 -35.54
C THR A 916 -26.39 32.06 -36.47
N LYS A 917 -26.02 30.98 -37.16
CA LYS A 917 -26.94 30.22 -38.04
C LYS A 917 -28.02 29.49 -37.23
N ALA A 918 -27.66 28.93 -36.08
CA ALA A 918 -28.56 28.10 -35.28
C ALA A 918 -29.35 28.89 -34.22
N MET A 919 -28.83 30.03 -33.74
CA MET A 919 -29.36 30.79 -32.60
C MET A 919 -30.21 32.02 -32.98
N LYS A 920 -30.63 32.14 -34.24
CA LYS A 920 -31.26 33.37 -34.80
C LYS A 920 -32.39 33.96 -33.94
N ASP A 921 -33.24 33.11 -33.34
CA ASP A 921 -34.40 33.55 -32.57
C ASP A 921 -34.15 33.57 -31.03
N MET A 922 -33.11 32.88 -30.56
CA MET A 922 -32.84 32.63 -29.13
C MET A 922 -31.69 33.47 -28.56
N ASP A 923 -30.89 34.09 -29.42
CA ASP A 923 -29.67 34.80 -29.03
C ASP A 923 -29.94 36.06 -28.20
N SER A 924 -30.97 36.85 -28.55
CA SER A 924 -31.37 38.05 -27.80
C SER A 924 -31.91 37.72 -26.41
N PRO A 925 -32.90 36.81 -26.24
CA PRO A 925 -33.38 36.43 -24.91
C PRO A 925 -32.29 35.88 -23.98
N LEU A 926 -31.34 35.10 -24.50
CA LEU A 926 -30.22 34.56 -23.70
C LEU A 926 -29.26 35.67 -23.25
N ARG A 927 -29.02 36.66 -24.10
CA ARG A 927 -28.18 37.81 -23.78
C ARG A 927 -28.84 38.71 -22.76
N GLU A 928 -30.13 39.02 -22.91
CA GLU A 928 -30.90 39.79 -21.92
C GLU A 928 -30.84 39.13 -20.53
N ILE A 929 -31.11 37.83 -20.45
CA ILE A 929 -31.07 37.08 -19.18
C ILE A 929 -29.64 37.04 -18.59
N SER A 930 -28.62 36.91 -19.44
CA SER A 930 -27.22 36.99 -19.01
C SER A 930 -26.88 38.37 -18.42
N ILE A 931 -27.38 39.46 -19.02
CA ILE A 931 -27.22 40.82 -18.53
C ILE A 931 -27.99 41.03 -17.22
N HIS A 932 -29.20 40.48 -17.09
CA HIS A 932 -29.97 40.54 -15.84
C HIS A 932 -29.27 39.82 -14.69
N LEU A 933 -28.70 38.64 -14.94
CA LEU A 933 -27.91 37.92 -13.95
C LEU A 933 -26.64 38.70 -13.58
N LEU A 934 -25.97 39.30 -14.56
CA LEU A 934 -24.81 40.16 -14.32
C LEU A 934 -25.15 41.40 -13.48
N ALA A 935 -26.30 42.03 -13.76
CA ALA A 935 -26.83 43.16 -13.00
C ALA A 935 -27.16 42.78 -11.55
N PHE A 936 -27.69 41.58 -11.32
CA PHE A 936 -27.90 41.05 -9.97
C PHE A 936 -26.59 40.92 -9.19
N ILE A 937 -25.54 40.39 -9.84
CA ILE A 937 -24.24 40.22 -9.20
C ILE A 937 -23.54 41.56 -8.94
N SER A 938 -23.66 42.53 -9.86
CA SER A 938 -23.03 43.84 -9.74
C SER A 938 -23.61 44.70 -8.61
N GLN A 939 -24.90 44.50 -8.27
CA GLN A 939 -25.58 45.20 -7.18
C GLN A 939 -25.19 44.75 -5.76
N GLY A 940 -24.22 43.83 -5.61
CA GLY A 940 -23.72 43.36 -4.31
C GLY A 940 -23.06 44.43 -3.44
N THR A 941 -22.81 45.62 -3.97
CA THR A 941 -22.36 46.80 -3.21
C THR A 941 -23.56 47.69 -2.92
N GLN A 942 -24.16 47.58 -1.72
CA GLN A 942 -24.98 48.67 -1.20
C GLN A 942 -24.11 49.92 -1.16
N ARG A 943 -24.61 51.03 -1.72
CA ARG A 943 -23.90 52.30 -1.86
C ARG A 943 -23.26 52.70 -0.54
N LEU A 944 -22.05 53.26 -0.58
CA LEU A 944 -21.43 53.96 0.55
C LEU A 944 -22.47 54.92 1.16
N GLY A 945 -23.07 54.56 2.30
CA GLY A 945 -23.99 55.41 3.05
C GLY A 945 -25.35 54.81 3.46
N GLU A 946 -25.79 53.68 2.90
CA GLU A 946 -27.05 53.03 3.33
C GLU A 946 -26.78 51.96 4.40
N SER A 947 -27.57 51.95 5.49
CA SER A 947 -27.48 50.93 6.54
C SER A 947 -27.74 49.54 5.96
N PRO A 948 -26.94 48.51 6.28
CA PRO A 948 -27.10 47.20 5.67
C PRO A 948 -28.50 46.67 5.95
N SER A 949 -29.30 46.49 4.89
CA SER A 949 -30.58 45.81 5.04
C SER A 949 -30.29 44.41 5.58
N ARG A 950 -30.92 44.04 6.70
CA ARG A 950 -30.70 42.74 7.38
C ARG A 950 -31.17 41.53 6.54
N THR A 951 -31.56 41.72 5.29
CA THR A 951 -32.11 40.71 4.40
C THR A 951 -31.06 40.21 3.42
N PRO A 952 -30.74 38.90 3.38
CA PRO A 952 -29.69 38.39 2.49
C PRO A 952 -30.08 38.51 1.00
N PRO A 953 -29.20 38.96 0.11
CA PRO A 953 -29.51 39.10 -1.31
C PRO A 953 -29.71 37.74 -2.00
N LEU A 954 -29.01 36.69 -1.57
CA LEU A 954 -29.13 35.32 -2.06
C LEU A 954 -29.32 34.36 -0.88
N LEU A 955 -30.26 33.41 -0.95
CA LEU A 955 -30.40 32.34 0.03
C LEU A 955 -29.77 31.06 -0.52
N CYS A 956 -28.64 30.65 0.06
CA CYS A 956 -27.90 29.44 -0.32
C CYS A 956 -27.44 28.68 0.94
N PRO A 957 -28.34 27.96 1.63
CA PRO A 957 -27.97 27.18 2.80
C PRO A 957 -27.17 25.92 2.39
N PRO A 958 -26.26 25.41 3.26
CA PRO A 958 -25.59 24.14 3.03
C PRO A 958 -26.61 22.99 3.11
N ILE A 959 -26.57 22.11 2.12
CA ILE A 959 -27.51 20.99 1.97
C ILE A 959 -26.77 19.66 2.19
N LEU A 960 -25.54 19.55 1.66
CA LEU A 960 -24.74 18.33 1.74
C LEU A 960 -23.96 18.21 3.06
N LYS A 961 -23.64 16.99 3.49
CA LYS A 961 -22.83 16.72 4.70
C LYS A 961 -21.45 17.39 4.63
N GLU A 962 -20.81 17.34 3.45
CA GLU A 962 -19.53 18.00 3.18
C GLU A 962 -19.62 19.53 3.30
N GLU A 963 -20.74 20.12 2.85
CA GLU A 963 -21.01 21.56 2.94
C GLU A 963 -21.25 22.00 4.39
N LEU A 964 -21.91 21.15 5.19
CA LEU A 964 -22.10 21.36 6.62
C LEU A 964 -20.77 21.32 7.40
N ASP A 965 -19.84 20.45 7.00
CA ASP A 965 -18.50 20.42 7.59
C ASP A 965 -17.65 21.62 7.15
N CYS A 966 -17.78 22.07 5.90
CA CYS A 966 -17.18 23.32 5.44
C CYS A 966 -17.68 24.54 6.23
N ARG A 967 -18.94 24.55 6.66
CA ARG A 967 -19.46 25.62 7.53
C ARG A 967 -18.78 25.67 8.90
N LYS A 968 -18.28 24.54 9.42
CA LYS A 968 -17.56 24.50 10.71
C LYS A 968 -16.15 25.08 10.60
N LYS A 969 -15.57 25.12 9.39
CA LYS A 969 -14.22 25.64 9.15
C LYS A 969 -14.23 27.17 9.06
N PRO A 970 -13.19 27.85 9.59
CA PRO A 970 -13.06 29.29 9.44
C PRO A 970 -12.89 29.66 7.96
N SER A 971 -13.26 30.90 7.62
CA SER A 971 -13.05 31.49 6.30
C SER A 971 -11.54 31.61 5.99
N PHE A 972 -11.18 31.39 4.72
CA PHE A 972 -9.81 31.46 4.22
C PHE A 972 -9.53 32.73 3.41
N VAL A 973 -10.57 33.38 2.89
CA VAL A 973 -10.44 34.68 2.19
C VAL A 973 -10.65 35.82 3.16
N ASN A 974 -11.67 35.72 4.03
CA ASN A 974 -11.98 36.65 5.11
C ASN A 974 -12.07 38.14 4.69
N SER A 975 -12.50 38.39 3.46
CA SER A 975 -12.69 39.74 2.91
C SER A 975 -14.01 40.35 3.35
N ARG A 976 -14.00 41.63 3.69
CA ARG A 976 -15.19 42.41 4.09
C ARG A 976 -15.91 43.06 2.93
N ASN A 977 -15.50 42.77 1.70
CA ASN A 977 -16.01 43.43 0.49
C ASN A 977 -16.76 42.46 -0.44
N GLY A 978 -17.68 43.00 -1.24
CA GLY A 978 -18.43 42.28 -2.27
C GLY A 978 -19.19 41.05 -1.76
N TRP A 979 -19.20 39.98 -2.57
CA TRP A 979 -19.94 38.76 -2.26
C TRP A 979 -19.36 37.96 -1.08
N PHE A 980 -18.10 38.18 -0.69
CA PHE A 980 -17.53 37.59 0.52
C PHE A 980 -18.16 38.15 1.81
N ALA A 981 -18.66 39.39 1.77
CA ALA A 981 -19.42 39.99 2.88
C ALA A 981 -20.90 39.60 2.87
N LEU A 982 -21.48 39.38 1.69
CA LEU A 982 -22.91 39.11 1.52
C LEU A 982 -23.28 37.63 1.66
N SER A 983 -22.41 36.71 1.23
CA SER A 983 -22.69 35.27 1.26
C SER A 983 -22.96 34.71 2.68
N PRO A 984 -22.30 35.15 3.77
CA PRO A 984 -22.57 34.63 5.11
C PRO A 984 -24.02 34.85 5.57
N LEU A 985 -24.65 35.95 5.14
CA LEU A 985 -26.05 36.27 5.46
C LEU A 985 -27.04 35.26 4.85
N GLY A 986 -26.68 34.70 3.69
CA GLY A 986 -27.49 33.79 2.89
C GLY A 986 -27.35 32.31 3.23
N CYS A 987 -26.27 31.94 3.95
CA CYS A 987 -25.92 30.55 4.27
C CYS A 987 -26.51 30.04 5.60
N VAL A 988 -27.37 30.82 6.27
CA VAL A 988 -27.97 30.46 7.56
C VAL A 988 -29.25 29.65 7.35
N THR A 989 -29.28 28.41 7.87
CA THR A 989 -30.49 27.58 7.96
C THR A 989 -31.49 28.20 8.94
N LYS A 990 -32.75 28.40 8.52
CA LYS A 990 -33.82 28.91 9.40
C LYS A 990 -33.88 28.08 10.71
N PRO A 991 -33.98 28.71 11.90
CA PRO A 991 -34.21 27.96 13.13
C PRO A 991 -35.58 27.26 13.09
N LYS A 992 -35.65 26.02 13.59
CA LYS A 992 -36.91 25.31 13.83
C LYS A 992 -37.81 26.19 14.71
N PRO A 993 -39.12 26.35 14.43
CA PRO A 993 -40.00 27.05 15.34
C PRO A 993 -40.10 26.22 16.63
N SER A 994 -39.60 26.75 17.73
CA SER A 994 -39.86 26.20 19.06
C SER A 994 -41.37 26.23 19.31
N MET A 995 -41.92 25.09 19.73
CA MET A 995 -43.29 24.99 20.26
C MET A 995 -43.52 26.08 21.32
N GLY A 996 -44.68 26.72 21.24
CA GLY A 996 -45.01 27.86 22.07
C GLY A 996 -44.98 27.54 23.56
N SER A 997 -44.52 28.52 24.34
CA SER A 997 -45.13 28.83 25.62
C SER A 997 -45.61 30.27 25.56
N THR A 998 -46.93 30.42 25.52
CA THR A 998 -47.65 31.66 25.76
C THR A 998 -47.38 32.16 27.18
N THR A 999 -46.92 33.40 27.35
CA THR A 999 -47.49 34.31 28.37
C THR A 999 -47.00 35.76 28.22
N SER A 1000 -48.00 36.66 28.20
CA SER A 1000 -48.02 38.07 28.62
C SER A 1000 -47.01 39.08 28.05
N ALA A 1001 -47.59 40.05 27.33
CA ALA A 1001 -47.05 41.38 27.15
C ALA A 1001 -46.84 42.11 28.49
N LEU A 1002 -45.73 42.83 28.63
CA LEU A 1002 -45.62 44.11 29.34
C LEU A 1002 -44.30 44.81 28.99
N VAL A 1003 -44.41 46.12 28.81
CA VAL A 1003 -43.39 47.12 28.47
C VAL A 1003 -42.21 47.11 29.44
N ILE A 1004 -40.97 47.01 28.96
CA ILE A 1004 -39.81 47.78 29.47
C ILE A 1004 -38.88 48.14 28.29
N LYS A 1005 -38.58 49.43 28.21
CA LYS A 1005 -37.67 50.13 27.31
C LYS A 1005 -36.25 50.04 27.90
N ASP A 1006 -35.24 49.98 27.03
CA ASP A 1006 -33.80 50.16 27.31
C ASP A 1006 -33.07 49.04 28.08
N GLN A 1007 -32.47 48.11 27.31
CA GLN A 1007 -31.16 47.45 27.50
C GLN A 1007 -31.13 46.13 26.70
N ALA A 1008 -30.81 46.21 25.41
CA ALA A 1008 -30.46 45.03 24.60
C ALA A 1008 -29.54 45.43 23.44
N ALA A 1009 -28.50 46.20 23.76
CA ALA A 1009 -27.37 46.45 22.89
C ALA A 1009 -26.16 45.73 23.46
N GLU A 1010 -26.16 44.39 23.46
CA GLU A 1010 -25.00 43.51 23.71
C GLU A 1010 -25.48 42.04 23.71
N ASN A 1011 -25.51 41.42 22.52
CA ASN A 1011 -25.56 39.98 22.20
C ASN A 1011 -26.37 39.71 20.93
N ILE A 1012 -25.98 40.35 19.82
CA ILE A 1012 -26.43 39.95 18.48
C ILE A 1012 -25.35 39.04 17.93
N ASN A 1013 -25.65 37.75 17.78
CA ASN A 1013 -24.77 36.73 17.18
C ASN A 1013 -24.04 37.30 15.95
N HIS A 1014 -22.72 37.48 16.05
CA HIS A 1014 -21.87 37.78 14.90
C HIS A 1014 -22.06 36.66 13.86
N ILE A 1015 -22.62 36.99 12.69
CA ILE A 1015 -22.66 36.06 11.55
C ILE A 1015 -21.21 35.91 11.08
N SER A 1016 -20.57 34.80 11.41
CA SER A 1016 -19.18 34.53 11.05
C SER A 1016 -19.05 34.10 9.60
N GLN A 1017 -18.02 34.61 8.91
CA GLN A 1017 -17.58 34.08 7.62
C GLN A 1017 -17.00 32.67 7.82
N THR A 1018 -17.33 31.77 6.91
CA THR A 1018 -16.97 30.35 6.95
C THR A 1018 -16.37 29.92 5.62
N TYR A 1019 -15.68 28.78 5.61
CA TYR A 1019 -15.17 28.20 4.36
C TYR A 1019 -16.28 27.96 3.31
N PHE A 1020 -17.51 27.63 3.75
CA PHE A 1020 -18.66 27.48 2.87
C PHE A 1020 -19.12 28.80 2.25
N SER A 1021 -19.19 29.89 3.02
CA SER A 1021 -19.57 31.20 2.50
C SER A 1021 -18.54 31.75 1.50
N ASP A 1022 -17.25 31.47 1.71
CA ASP A 1022 -16.19 31.80 0.74
C ASP A 1022 -16.35 31.00 -0.55
N SER A 1023 -16.66 29.71 -0.44
CA SER A 1023 -16.90 28.84 -1.60
C SER A 1023 -18.09 29.32 -2.45
N VAL A 1024 -19.18 29.77 -1.82
CA VAL A 1024 -20.34 30.36 -2.52
C VAL A 1024 -19.93 31.64 -3.26
N ALA A 1025 -19.19 32.54 -2.60
CA ALA A 1025 -18.74 33.79 -3.21
C ALA A 1025 -17.82 33.55 -4.42
N ILE A 1026 -16.87 32.62 -4.31
CA ILE A 1026 -15.99 32.24 -5.42
C ILE A 1026 -16.79 31.69 -6.61
N GLN A 1027 -17.81 30.88 -6.35
CA GLN A 1027 -18.67 30.36 -7.43
C GLN A 1027 -19.46 31.46 -8.14
N ILE A 1028 -19.95 32.45 -7.40
CA ILE A 1028 -20.60 33.63 -8.00
C ILE A 1028 -19.62 34.36 -8.92
N TYR A 1029 -18.39 34.63 -8.48
CA TYR A 1029 -17.39 35.31 -9.32
C TYR A 1029 -16.96 34.47 -10.54
N LYS A 1030 -16.93 33.14 -10.45
CA LYS A 1030 -16.71 32.27 -11.63
C LYS A 1030 -17.83 32.40 -12.66
N ILE A 1031 -19.08 32.42 -12.19
CA ILE A 1031 -20.26 32.68 -13.04
C ILE A 1031 -20.13 34.07 -13.70
N THR A 1032 -19.76 35.10 -12.94
CA THR A 1032 -19.51 36.45 -13.46
C THR A 1032 -18.48 36.47 -14.58
N PHE A 1033 -17.33 35.81 -14.36
CA PHE A 1033 -16.28 35.73 -15.37
C PHE A 1033 -16.77 35.07 -16.66
N LEU A 1034 -17.53 33.97 -16.55
CA LEU A 1034 -18.08 33.29 -17.73
C LEU A 1034 -19.16 34.11 -18.44
N LEU A 1035 -20.02 34.83 -17.71
CA LEU A 1035 -21.00 35.76 -18.28
C LEU A 1035 -20.31 36.88 -19.07
N LEU A 1036 -19.31 37.53 -18.46
CA LEU A 1036 -18.53 38.58 -19.12
C LEU A 1036 -17.82 38.03 -20.35
N LYS A 1037 -17.21 36.84 -20.25
CA LYS A 1037 -16.53 36.19 -21.37
C LYS A 1037 -17.50 35.88 -22.52
N PHE A 1038 -18.71 35.40 -22.20
CA PHE A 1038 -19.77 35.17 -23.19
C PHE A 1038 -20.14 36.49 -23.88
N LEU A 1039 -20.46 37.54 -23.13
CA LEU A 1039 -20.79 38.87 -23.68
C LEU A 1039 -19.64 39.47 -24.50
N CYS A 1040 -18.37 39.25 -24.10
CA CYS A 1040 -17.19 39.69 -24.85
C CYS A 1040 -17.10 39.02 -26.23
N PHE A 1041 -17.48 37.74 -26.37
CA PHE A 1041 -17.53 37.08 -27.67
C PHE A 1041 -18.54 37.74 -28.60
N HIS A 1042 -19.73 38.11 -28.08
CA HIS A 1042 -20.76 38.83 -28.82
C HIS A 1042 -20.30 40.24 -29.22
N ALA A 1043 -19.75 41.00 -28.28
CA ALA A 1043 -19.24 42.34 -28.53
C ALA A 1043 -18.11 42.36 -29.57
N LYS A 1044 -17.19 41.37 -29.50
CA LYS A 1044 -16.11 41.21 -30.48
C LYS A 1044 -16.62 40.88 -31.88
N GLY A 1045 -17.66 40.05 -32.00
CA GLY A 1045 -18.32 39.76 -33.27
C GLY A 1045 -18.97 41.00 -33.89
N ALA A 1046 -19.65 41.80 -33.07
CA ALA A 1046 -20.24 43.06 -33.50
C ALA A 1046 -19.20 44.12 -33.89
N ALA A 1047 -18.12 44.26 -33.11
CA ALA A 1047 -17.02 45.19 -33.40
C ALA A 1047 -16.34 44.87 -34.74
N LYS A 1048 -16.02 43.60 -35.00
CA LYS A 1048 -15.45 43.17 -36.30
C LYS A 1048 -16.38 43.48 -37.47
N ARG A 1049 -17.69 43.24 -37.31
CA ARG A 1049 -18.66 43.54 -38.36
C ARG A 1049 -18.77 45.05 -38.61
N ALA A 1050 -18.76 45.86 -37.56
CA ALA A 1050 -18.78 47.32 -37.70
C ALA A 1050 -17.50 47.85 -38.37
N GLU A 1051 -16.35 47.26 -38.08
CA GLU A 1051 -15.07 47.55 -38.74
C GLU A 1051 -15.07 47.14 -40.22
N GLU A 1052 -15.62 45.95 -40.54
CA GLU A 1052 -15.75 45.45 -41.92
C GLU A 1052 -16.72 46.29 -42.77
N LEU A 1053 -17.83 46.75 -42.19
CA LEU A 1053 -18.86 47.52 -42.89
C LEU A 1053 -18.60 49.03 -42.90
N GLY A 1054 -17.73 49.53 -42.02
CA GLY A 1054 -17.44 50.97 -41.86
C GLY A 1054 -18.57 51.79 -41.21
N PHE A 1055 -19.66 51.15 -40.78
CA PHE A 1055 -20.78 51.77 -40.05
C PHE A 1055 -21.42 50.79 -39.07
N VAL A 1056 -22.15 51.29 -38.08
CA VAL A 1056 -22.85 50.47 -37.07
C VAL A 1056 -24.18 49.98 -37.64
N ASP A 1057 -24.31 48.65 -37.80
CA ASP A 1057 -25.58 48.02 -38.15
C ASP A 1057 -26.50 47.95 -36.93
N LEU A 1058 -27.36 48.96 -36.77
CA LEU A 1058 -28.31 49.09 -35.65
C LEU A 1058 -29.31 47.93 -35.59
N ALA A 1059 -29.59 47.22 -36.70
CA ALA A 1059 -30.51 46.10 -36.72
C ALA A 1059 -29.91 44.81 -36.13
N HIS A 1060 -28.58 44.72 -36.06
CA HIS A 1060 -27.85 43.56 -35.53
C HIS A 1060 -26.91 43.94 -34.37
N PHE A 1061 -27.09 45.11 -33.77
CA PHE A 1061 -26.30 45.55 -32.63
C PHE A 1061 -26.72 44.75 -31.38
N PRO A 1062 -25.78 44.07 -30.68
CA PRO A 1062 -26.11 43.26 -29.51
C PRO A 1062 -26.53 44.13 -28.32
N GLU A 1063 -27.45 43.65 -27.48
CA GLU A 1063 -27.68 44.32 -26.19
C GLU A 1063 -26.40 44.23 -25.33
N LEU A 1064 -25.92 45.36 -24.84
CA LEU A 1064 -24.73 45.42 -23.99
C LEU A 1064 -25.13 45.80 -22.56
N PRO A 1065 -24.39 45.33 -21.54
CA PRO A 1065 -24.66 45.69 -20.16
C PRO A 1065 -24.50 47.21 -19.99
N MET A 1066 -25.39 47.81 -19.19
CA MET A 1066 -25.29 49.23 -18.82
C MET A 1066 -23.95 49.51 -18.10
N PRO A 1067 -23.34 50.69 -18.29
CA PRO A 1067 -22.06 51.01 -17.65
C PRO A 1067 -22.06 50.86 -16.13
N GLU A 1068 -23.18 51.14 -15.43
CA GLU A 1068 -23.24 50.97 -13.97
C GLU A 1068 -23.04 49.52 -13.53
N ILE A 1069 -23.44 48.54 -14.34
CA ILE A 1069 -23.23 47.10 -14.07
C ILE A 1069 -21.73 46.78 -14.12
N LEU A 1070 -21.04 47.28 -15.15
CA LEU A 1070 -19.61 47.06 -15.34
C LEU A 1070 -18.79 47.77 -14.26
N HIS A 1071 -19.12 49.02 -13.94
CA HIS A 1071 -18.47 49.77 -12.87
C HIS A 1071 -18.64 49.07 -11.50
N GLY A 1072 -19.85 48.59 -11.17
CA GLY A 1072 -20.08 47.89 -9.90
C GLY A 1072 -19.25 46.60 -9.76
N LEU A 1073 -18.94 45.90 -10.86
CA LEU A 1073 -18.05 44.74 -10.85
C LEU A 1073 -16.57 45.13 -10.73
N GLN A 1074 -16.16 46.21 -11.40
CA GLN A 1074 -14.80 46.76 -11.27
C GLN A 1074 -14.53 47.17 -9.81
N ASP A 1075 -15.45 47.90 -9.18
CA ASP A 1075 -15.29 48.42 -7.82
C ASP A 1075 -15.21 47.29 -6.78
N GLN A 1076 -16.03 46.24 -6.96
CA GLN A 1076 -15.94 45.02 -6.15
C GLN A 1076 -14.58 44.33 -6.30
N ALA A 1077 -14.10 44.14 -7.53
CA ALA A 1077 -12.83 43.49 -7.81
C ALA A 1077 -11.65 44.29 -7.22
N ILE A 1078 -11.64 45.61 -7.39
CA ILE A 1078 -10.59 46.49 -6.86
C ILE A 1078 -10.56 46.44 -5.34
N SER A 1079 -11.73 46.60 -4.68
CA SER A 1079 -11.82 46.63 -3.22
C SER A 1079 -11.35 45.31 -2.57
N ILE A 1080 -11.74 44.16 -3.14
CA ILE A 1080 -11.35 42.85 -2.63
C ILE A 1080 -9.86 42.59 -2.85
N VAL A 1081 -9.32 42.88 -4.04
CA VAL A 1081 -7.90 42.63 -4.34
C VAL A 1081 -6.98 43.51 -3.50
N ILE A 1082 -7.33 44.79 -3.29
CA ILE A 1082 -6.58 45.68 -2.39
C ILE A 1082 -6.55 45.08 -0.97
N GLU A 1083 -7.71 44.73 -0.41
CA GLU A 1083 -7.80 44.15 0.94
C GLU A 1083 -6.95 42.88 1.09
N LEU A 1084 -7.03 41.96 0.12
CA LEU A 1084 -6.31 40.69 0.18
C LEU A 1084 -4.79 40.84 0.00
N CYS A 1085 -4.34 41.79 -0.83
CA CYS A 1085 -2.91 42.03 -1.00
C CYS A 1085 -2.32 42.80 0.20
N GLU A 1086 -3.04 43.80 0.73
CA GLU A 1086 -2.57 44.59 1.88
C GLU A 1086 -2.49 43.77 3.17
N THR A 1087 -3.48 42.91 3.44
CA THR A 1087 -3.49 42.02 4.61
C THR A 1087 -2.36 40.99 4.59
N ASN A 1088 -1.81 40.68 3.42
CA ASN A 1088 -0.79 39.64 3.23
C ASN A 1088 0.58 40.15 2.77
N ARG A 1089 0.87 41.47 2.87
CA ARG A 1089 2.15 42.07 2.43
C ARG A 1089 3.43 41.44 3.00
N LEU A 1090 3.35 40.71 4.13
CA LEU A 1090 4.50 40.09 4.81
C LEU A 1090 4.41 38.56 4.91
N LYS A 1091 3.40 37.92 4.31
CA LYS A 1091 3.16 36.46 4.40
C LYS A 1091 3.09 35.83 3.01
N GLN A 1092 3.51 34.57 2.90
CA GLN A 1092 3.27 33.78 1.69
C GLN A 1092 1.76 33.59 1.51
N ILE A 1093 1.22 34.07 0.39
CA ILE A 1093 -0.20 34.00 0.09
C ILE A 1093 -0.58 32.56 -0.27
N HIS A 1094 -1.58 32.01 0.41
CA HIS A 1094 -2.13 30.68 0.14
C HIS A 1094 -2.66 30.58 -1.31
N SER A 1095 -2.54 29.41 -1.95
CA SER A 1095 -2.80 29.25 -3.40
C SER A 1095 -4.22 29.66 -3.83
N GLU A 1096 -5.21 29.45 -2.96
CA GLU A 1096 -6.62 29.74 -3.17
C GLU A 1096 -6.89 31.24 -3.16
N VAL A 1097 -6.18 32.00 -2.33
CA VAL A 1097 -6.25 33.47 -2.32
C VAL A 1097 -5.59 34.04 -3.57
N GLN A 1098 -4.49 33.43 -4.03
CA GLN A 1098 -3.87 33.80 -5.32
C GLN A 1098 -4.84 33.60 -6.49
N PHE A 1099 -5.56 32.47 -6.51
CA PHE A 1099 -6.60 32.19 -7.51
C PHE A 1099 -7.72 33.24 -7.49
N VAL A 1100 -8.22 33.62 -6.31
CA VAL A 1100 -9.26 34.66 -6.17
C VAL A 1100 -8.79 36.00 -6.73
N CYS A 1101 -7.57 36.43 -6.40
CA CYS A 1101 -7.02 37.68 -6.93
C CYS A 1101 -6.89 37.65 -8.46
N LEU A 1102 -6.42 36.53 -9.03
CA LEU A 1102 -6.31 36.37 -10.48
C LEU A 1102 -7.69 36.40 -11.17
N LEU A 1103 -8.68 35.70 -10.62
CA LEU A 1103 -10.04 35.68 -11.13
C LEU A 1103 -10.67 37.08 -11.14
N LEU A 1104 -10.52 37.84 -10.05
CA LEU A 1104 -11.07 39.19 -9.93
C LEU A 1104 -10.40 40.18 -10.89
N ILE A 1105 -9.08 40.09 -11.08
CA ILE A 1105 -8.37 40.91 -12.09
C ILE A 1105 -8.86 40.57 -13.51
N GLN A 1106 -9.09 39.29 -13.81
CA GLN A 1106 -9.65 38.87 -15.11
C GLN A 1106 -11.09 39.37 -15.31
N ILE A 1107 -11.92 39.39 -14.27
CA ILE A 1107 -13.27 39.97 -14.32
C ILE A 1107 -13.20 41.47 -14.65
N MET A 1108 -12.33 42.21 -13.96
CA MET A 1108 -12.11 43.64 -14.22
C MET A 1108 -11.59 43.88 -15.65
N GLU A 1109 -10.65 43.07 -16.13
CA GLU A 1109 -10.13 43.14 -17.49
C GLU A 1109 -11.23 42.93 -18.54
N MET A 1110 -12.09 41.92 -18.35
CA MET A 1110 -13.21 41.64 -19.27
C MET A 1110 -14.29 42.72 -19.21
N ALA A 1111 -14.55 43.30 -18.04
CA ALA A 1111 -15.48 44.43 -17.90
C ALA A 1111 -14.97 45.67 -18.65
N LEU A 1112 -13.69 46.01 -18.49
CA LEU A 1112 -13.06 47.12 -19.24
C LEU A 1112 -13.00 46.84 -20.75
N TYR A 1113 -12.80 45.58 -21.15
CA TYR A 1113 -12.84 45.20 -22.57
C TYR A 1113 -14.23 45.43 -23.18
N LEU A 1114 -15.32 45.15 -22.45
CA LEU A 1114 -16.68 45.47 -22.91
C LEU A 1114 -16.89 46.98 -23.05
N GLU A 1115 -16.38 47.79 -22.12
CA GLU A 1115 -16.41 49.25 -22.24
C GLU A 1115 -15.62 49.74 -23.45
N LEU A 1116 -14.45 49.14 -23.71
CA LEU A 1116 -13.65 49.43 -24.90
C LEU A 1116 -14.44 49.14 -26.18
N CYS A 1117 -15.15 48.00 -26.23
CA CYS A 1117 -16.02 47.67 -27.36
C CYS A 1117 -17.15 48.70 -27.54
N VAL A 1118 -17.78 49.17 -26.45
CA VAL A 1118 -18.79 50.24 -26.52
C VAL A 1118 -18.18 51.55 -27.06
N LEU A 1119 -16.98 51.91 -26.59
CA LEU A 1119 -16.28 53.11 -27.05
C LEU A 1119 -15.90 53.01 -28.54
N GLN A 1120 -15.45 51.84 -28.99
CA GLN A 1120 -15.07 51.60 -30.39
C GLN A 1120 -16.28 51.59 -31.33
N ILE A 1121 -17.39 50.96 -30.93
CA ILE A 1121 -18.57 50.82 -31.79
C ILE A 1121 -19.45 52.08 -31.74
N CYS A 1122 -19.69 52.63 -30.55
CA CYS A 1122 -20.65 53.72 -30.35
C CYS A 1122 -20.00 55.11 -30.22
N GLY A 1123 -18.67 55.20 -30.04
CA GLY A 1123 -17.97 56.47 -29.82
C GLY A 1123 -18.25 57.15 -28.47
N ILE A 1124 -18.95 56.46 -27.54
CA ILE A 1124 -19.34 57.00 -26.25
C ILE A 1124 -18.16 56.91 -25.28
N ARG A 1125 -17.70 58.05 -24.76
CA ARG A 1125 -16.65 58.10 -23.74
C ARG A 1125 -17.23 57.94 -22.32
N PRO A 1126 -16.47 57.36 -21.38
CA PRO A 1126 -16.87 57.28 -19.98
C PRO A 1126 -17.14 58.66 -19.36
N VAL A 1127 -18.08 58.74 -18.42
CA VAL A 1127 -18.47 59.99 -17.74
C VAL A 1127 -17.30 60.52 -16.90
N LEU A 1128 -16.98 61.82 -17.02
CA LEU A 1128 -15.82 62.47 -16.38
C LEU A 1128 -15.67 62.18 -14.87
N GLY A 1129 -16.78 62.18 -14.11
CA GLY A 1129 -16.74 61.89 -12.66
C GLY A 1129 -16.26 60.47 -12.33
N ARG A 1130 -16.57 59.47 -13.16
CA ARG A 1130 -16.07 58.10 -12.98
C ARG A 1130 -14.57 57.99 -13.21
N VAL A 1131 -14.02 58.77 -14.13
CA VAL A 1131 -12.58 58.75 -14.46
C VAL A 1131 -11.74 59.15 -13.25
N GLU A 1132 -12.18 60.14 -12.48
CA GLU A 1132 -11.45 60.63 -11.29
C GLU A 1132 -11.46 59.62 -10.14
N ASP A 1133 -12.62 59.01 -9.87
CA ASP A 1133 -12.76 58.02 -8.80
C ASP A 1133 -12.02 56.72 -9.15
N PHE A 1134 -12.19 56.24 -10.39
CA PHE A 1134 -11.46 55.07 -10.88
C PHE A 1134 -9.93 55.29 -10.90
N SER A 1135 -9.46 56.50 -11.22
CA SER A 1135 -8.02 56.82 -11.17
C SER A 1135 -7.43 56.69 -9.77
N LYS A 1136 -8.16 57.12 -8.74
CA LYS A 1136 -7.71 56.99 -7.34
C LYS A 1136 -7.65 55.53 -6.94
N GLU A 1137 -8.69 54.76 -7.25
CA GLU A 1137 -8.80 53.35 -6.89
C GLU A 1137 -7.76 52.48 -7.62
N ILE A 1138 -7.53 52.70 -8.91
CA ILE A 1138 -6.49 51.97 -9.67
C ILE A 1138 -5.09 52.27 -9.15
N LYS A 1139 -4.78 53.51 -8.74
CA LYS A 1139 -3.48 53.82 -8.12
C LYS A 1139 -3.27 53.03 -6.83
N LEU A 1140 -4.30 52.92 -5.99
CA LEU A 1140 -4.26 52.10 -4.78
C LEU A 1140 -4.07 50.61 -5.11
N LEU A 1141 -4.75 50.10 -6.13
CA LEU A 1141 -4.60 48.72 -6.60
C LEU A 1141 -3.17 48.43 -7.10
N MET A 1142 -2.59 49.34 -7.90
CA MET A 1142 -1.23 49.17 -8.43
C MET A 1142 -0.19 49.14 -7.29
N ASN A 1143 -0.36 49.98 -6.27
CA ASN A 1143 0.51 49.98 -5.10
C ASN A 1143 0.32 48.73 -4.23
N ALA A 1144 -0.92 48.25 -4.06
CA ALA A 1144 -1.22 47.06 -3.28
C ALA A 1144 -0.69 45.77 -3.93
N THR A 1145 -0.65 45.72 -5.26
CA THR A 1145 -0.16 44.56 -6.02
C THR A 1145 1.36 44.56 -6.23
N GLU A 1146 2.04 45.66 -5.89
CA GLU A 1146 3.50 45.79 -6.00
C GLU A 1146 4.20 44.88 -4.96
N GLY A 1147 4.99 43.92 -5.45
CA GLY A 1147 5.67 42.91 -4.62
C GLY A 1147 5.13 41.48 -4.75
N HIS A 1148 3.97 41.28 -5.40
CA HIS A 1148 3.39 39.95 -5.62
C HIS A 1148 3.68 39.39 -7.02
N ALA A 1149 4.64 38.45 -7.13
CA ALA A 1149 5.12 37.94 -8.42
C ALA A 1149 4.02 37.30 -9.30
N PHE A 1150 3.07 36.58 -8.71
CA PHE A 1150 2.01 35.87 -9.43
C PHE A 1150 1.01 36.80 -10.16
N LEU A 1151 0.88 38.07 -9.74
CA LEU A 1151 -0.02 39.05 -10.35
C LEU A 1151 0.62 39.86 -11.49
N LYS A 1152 1.95 39.79 -11.66
CA LYS A 1152 2.71 40.65 -12.57
C LYS A 1152 2.21 40.61 -14.02
N THR A 1153 1.86 39.42 -14.51
CA THR A 1153 1.38 39.23 -15.89
C THR A 1153 -0.02 39.81 -16.09
N SER A 1154 -0.95 39.49 -15.19
CA SER A 1154 -2.34 39.96 -15.26
C SER A 1154 -2.44 41.48 -15.08
N VAL A 1155 -1.65 42.06 -14.16
CA VAL A 1155 -1.58 43.52 -13.97
C VAL A 1155 -1.01 44.22 -15.21
N ARG A 1156 -0.05 43.61 -15.92
CA ARG A 1156 0.44 44.16 -17.20
C ARG A 1156 -0.66 44.19 -18.26
N SER A 1157 -1.43 43.11 -18.41
CA SER A 1157 -2.57 43.05 -19.34
C SER A 1157 -3.62 44.11 -19.00
N LEU A 1158 -3.95 44.23 -17.72
CA LEU A 1158 -4.86 45.23 -17.21
C LEU A 1158 -4.41 46.66 -17.52
N LYS A 1159 -3.12 47.00 -17.29
CA LYS A 1159 -2.55 48.32 -17.64
C LYS A 1159 -2.72 48.65 -19.12
N GLN A 1160 -2.54 47.67 -20.01
CA GLN A 1160 -2.73 47.86 -21.44
C GLN A 1160 -4.18 48.21 -21.77
N ILE A 1161 -5.15 47.46 -21.25
CA ILE A 1161 -6.57 47.73 -21.52
C ILE A 1161 -7.01 49.06 -20.90
N ILE A 1162 -6.58 49.39 -19.67
CA ILE A 1162 -6.89 50.70 -19.06
C ILE A 1162 -6.34 51.84 -19.91
N SER A 1163 -5.13 51.72 -20.48
CA SER A 1163 -4.56 52.78 -21.34
C SER A 1163 -5.36 53.02 -22.63
N LEU A 1164 -6.10 52.00 -23.10
CA LEU A 1164 -6.97 52.09 -24.27
C LEU A 1164 -8.32 52.72 -23.94
N VAL A 1165 -8.90 52.40 -22.78
CA VAL A 1165 -10.21 52.93 -22.34
C VAL A 1165 -10.08 54.35 -21.77
N TYR A 1166 -9.05 54.60 -20.96
CA TYR A 1166 -8.76 55.86 -20.29
C TYR A 1166 -7.36 56.38 -20.66
N PRO A 1167 -7.20 57.00 -21.83
CA PRO A 1167 -5.90 57.52 -22.26
C PRO A 1167 -5.36 58.57 -21.28
N GLY A 1168 -4.15 58.35 -20.75
CA GLY A 1168 -3.44 59.24 -19.82
C GLY A 1168 -3.54 58.89 -18.33
N LEU A 1169 -4.18 57.77 -17.97
CA LEU A 1169 -4.39 57.37 -16.57
C LEU A 1169 -3.28 56.47 -15.96
N VAL A 1170 -2.51 55.76 -16.80
CA VAL A 1170 -1.58 54.66 -16.42
C VAL A 1170 -0.14 54.99 -16.76
#